data_AF-R1GUF7-F1
#
_entry.id   AF-R1GUF7-F1
#
_cell.length_a   1.000
_cell.length_b   1.000
_cell.length_c   1.000
_cell.angle_alpha   90.00
_cell.angle_beta   90.00
_cell.angle_gamma   90.00
#
_symmetry.space_group_name_H-M   'P 1'
#
loop_
_entity.id
_entity.type
_entity.pdbx_description
1 polymer ?
#
loop_
_entity_poly.entity_id
_entity_poly.type
_entity_poly.pdbx_seq_one_letter_code
_entity_poly.pdbx_strand_id
1 'polypeptide(L)'
;LNIVEFADTDEQEHQAKVAELRRRIDALLARGEAGIIGYQLCNHLPSIETIYGMRKKSVGLLGNAEGRKKPVAFTEDTAVPPESLADFIMEFRALLDGHGLDYGMFGHVDAGVLHVRPALDLCDPEQEVLLRRISDQVVALTAKYGGLMWGEHGKGFRSEYSPAFFGELWEELQRVKGAFDPGNRLNPGKICMPYGSGAELVSVDGPKRGKFDRQIPIAVRESYTRAMDCNGNGLCFTFETDSPMCPSVKISRDRRHSPKGRAGLMREWLRQLAEQGFDPLAEEVALQSRGLAIKGIVDKFRNTVARSRGQYDFSHEVMEAMEGCLACKACTSQCPIKVDVPSFRARFIQLYHARYLRGPKDYFVGTVESYTPWLAKMPKLVNFFLEKEWAQRLSAKSIGMVDVPLLSIPTLNEELRDHRARYFDLAGLEAMSAEQRAKVVLLVQDPFTSYYDAPVVRDLVRLMTKLGYQPYLLPFQPNGKPQHVKGFLRAFARTAANSAQFLNRLARLDVPLVGVDPSLVLCYRDEYVKALGSARGDFQVLLPQEWLLSIPAPSPKIADEATEAEPWYLFAHCTEKTAKPSTHGDWGTLFGRFGARLQPVSVGCCGMAGTYGHDAKQVDNSKGIYALSWAEPLSRLPKARCLATGYSCRSQVKRMEGEKLKHPLQALLELL
;
A
#
# COMPACT_ATOMS: atom_id res chain seq x y z
N LEU A 1 -9.04 26.90 2.71
CA LEU A 1 -9.65 26.77 1.37
C LEU A 1 -11.15 26.63 1.59
N ASN A 2 -11.95 27.57 1.10
CA ASN A 2 -13.40 27.48 1.12
C ASN A 2 -13.86 27.02 -0.26
N ILE A 3 -14.75 26.03 -0.30
CA ILE A 3 -15.31 25.50 -1.54
C ILE A 3 -16.79 25.81 -1.51
N VAL A 4 -17.27 26.53 -2.52
CA VAL A 4 -18.68 26.84 -2.71
C VAL A 4 -19.14 26.11 -3.97
N GLU A 5 -20.11 25.22 -3.80
CA GLU A 5 -20.75 24.51 -4.90
C GLU A 5 -22.05 25.22 -5.24
N PHE A 6 -22.28 25.45 -6.53
CA PHE A 6 -23.56 25.90 -7.04
C PHE A 6 -24.17 24.76 -7.83
N ALA A 7 -25.40 24.39 -7.48
CA ALA A 7 -26.19 23.42 -8.21
C ALA A 7 -27.52 24.09 -8.55
N ASP A 8 -27.85 24.12 -9.84
CA ASP A 8 -29.11 24.64 -10.34
C ASP A 8 -29.58 23.78 -11.51
N THR A 9 -30.89 23.76 -11.74
CA THR A 9 -31.49 23.11 -12.90
C THR A 9 -31.54 24.03 -14.12
N ASP A 10 -31.38 25.34 -13.92
CA ASP A 10 -31.30 26.36 -14.97
C ASP A 10 -29.88 26.92 -15.11
N GLU A 11 -29.28 26.77 -16.28
CA GLU A 11 -27.92 27.24 -16.58
C GLU A 11 -27.80 28.78 -16.53
N GLN A 12 -28.85 29.52 -16.89
CA GLN A 12 -28.83 30.99 -16.82
C GLN A 12 -28.87 31.46 -15.37
N GLU A 13 -29.73 30.84 -14.55
CA GLU A 13 -29.81 31.15 -13.13
C GLU A 13 -28.49 30.79 -12.41
N HIS A 14 -27.91 29.65 -12.75
CA HIS A 14 -26.60 29.23 -12.27
C HIS A 14 -25.51 30.27 -12.60
N GLN A 15 -25.40 30.69 -13.86
CA GLN A 15 -24.40 31.68 -14.26
C GLN A 15 -24.63 33.04 -13.60
N ALA A 16 -25.88 33.47 -13.44
CA ALA A 16 -26.21 34.71 -12.75
C ALA A 16 -25.77 34.68 -11.28
N LYS A 17 -26.05 33.59 -10.55
CA LYS A 17 -25.63 33.39 -9.15
C LYS A 17 -24.10 33.41 -9.01
N VAL A 18 -23.39 32.69 -9.88
CA VAL A 18 -21.91 32.67 -9.89
C VAL A 18 -21.35 34.05 -10.20
N ALA A 19 -21.90 34.77 -11.19
CA ALA A 19 -21.45 36.12 -11.54
C ALA A 19 -21.64 37.11 -10.39
N GLU A 20 -22.77 37.04 -9.67
CA GLU A 20 -23.04 37.91 -8.52
C GLU A 20 -22.07 37.65 -7.37
N LEU A 21 -21.79 36.38 -7.05
CA LEU A 21 -20.80 36.06 -6.01
C LEU A 21 -19.41 36.57 -6.39
N ARG A 22 -19.00 36.38 -7.65
CA ARG A 22 -17.70 36.88 -8.15
C ARG A 22 -17.59 38.38 -8.00
N ARG A 23 -18.62 39.13 -8.44
CA ARG A 23 -18.67 40.59 -8.30
C ARG A 23 -18.51 41.04 -6.84
N ARG A 24 -19.17 40.35 -5.90
CA ARG A 24 -19.03 40.62 -4.46
C ARG A 24 -17.62 40.34 -3.94
N ILE A 25 -17.03 39.20 -4.32
CA ILE A 25 -15.67 38.83 -3.91
C ILE A 25 -14.64 39.80 -4.51
N ASP A 26 -14.77 40.16 -5.78
CA ASP A 26 -13.89 41.13 -6.46
C ASP A 26 -13.95 42.51 -5.76
N ALA A 27 -15.14 42.96 -5.36
CA ALA A 27 -15.30 44.20 -4.61
C ALA A 27 -14.65 44.15 -3.22
N LEU A 28 -14.74 43.03 -2.51
CA LEU A 28 -14.07 42.84 -1.21
C LEU A 28 -12.55 42.77 -1.36
N LEU A 29 -12.07 42.07 -2.40
CA LEU A 29 -10.65 41.91 -2.69
C LEU A 29 -10.00 43.25 -3.07
N ALA A 30 -10.69 44.07 -3.87
CA ALA A 30 -10.24 45.42 -4.21
C ALA A 30 -10.12 46.35 -2.98
N ARG A 31 -10.92 46.12 -1.93
CA ARG A 31 -10.86 46.86 -0.67
C ARG A 31 -9.92 46.25 0.39
N GLY A 32 -9.38 45.06 0.14
CA GLY A 32 -8.57 44.33 1.12
C GLY A 32 -9.36 43.86 2.35
N GLU A 33 -10.66 43.65 2.21
CA GLU A 33 -11.57 43.25 3.29
C GLU A 33 -11.69 41.72 3.42
N ALA A 34 -12.20 41.26 4.56
CA ALA A 34 -12.55 39.85 4.83
C ALA A 34 -11.42 38.81 4.66
N GLY A 35 -10.16 39.25 4.53
CA GLY A 35 -9.00 38.37 4.42
C GLY A 35 -8.94 37.56 3.11
N ILE A 36 -9.63 38.02 2.06
CA ILE A 36 -9.68 37.32 0.78
C ILE A 36 -8.36 37.56 0.02
N ILE A 37 -7.65 36.47 -0.30
CA ILE A 37 -6.40 36.52 -1.10
C ILE A 37 -6.62 36.25 -2.60
N GLY A 38 -7.78 35.69 -2.98
CA GLY A 38 -8.13 35.33 -4.36
C GLY A 38 -9.19 34.24 -4.44
N TYR A 39 -9.68 33.95 -5.65
CA TYR A 39 -10.57 32.83 -5.94
C TYR A 39 -10.31 32.26 -7.35
N GLN A 40 -10.76 31.03 -7.59
CA GLN A 40 -10.70 30.36 -8.89
C GLN A 40 -12.07 29.74 -9.19
N LEU A 41 -12.61 30.03 -10.37
CA LEU A 41 -13.79 29.32 -10.88
C LEU A 41 -13.36 27.98 -11.49
N CYS A 42 -14.06 26.91 -11.15
CA CYS A 42 -13.78 25.56 -11.62
C CYS A 42 -15.03 24.95 -12.25
N ASN A 43 -15.12 25.00 -13.58
CA ASN A 43 -16.25 24.50 -14.38
C ASN A 43 -15.88 23.29 -15.27
N HIS A 44 -14.60 22.88 -15.28
CA HIS A 44 -14.12 21.73 -16.02
C HIS A 44 -14.21 20.46 -15.15
N LEU A 45 -14.93 19.44 -15.63
CA LEU A 45 -15.27 18.23 -14.84
C LEU A 45 -14.03 17.55 -14.20
N PRO A 46 -12.92 17.25 -14.91
CA PRO A 46 -11.72 16.70 -14.30
C PRO A 46 -11.13 17.56 -13.17
N SER A 47 -11.24 18.88 -13.27
CA SER A 47 -10.77 19.81 -12.23
C SER A 47 -11.68 19.77 -11.00
N ILE A 48 -13.00 19.69 -11.20
CA ILE A 48 -14.00 19.52 -10.12
C ILE A 48 -13.74 18.19 -9.39
N GLU A 49 -13.58 17.10 -10.14
CA GLU A 49 -13.27 15.78 -9.59
C GLU A 49 -11.96 15.77 -8.78
N THR A 50 -10.95 16.55 -9.21
CA THR A 50 -9.70 16.72 -8.47
C THR A 50 -9.93 17.41 -7.12
N ILE A 51 -10.73 18.49 -7.09
CA ILE A 51 -11.09 19.21 -5.87
C ILE A 51 -11.89 18.31 -4.92
N TYR A 52 -12.86 17.57 -5.43
CA TYR A 52 -13.62 16.59 -4.65
C TYR A 52 -12.75 15.45 -4.14
N GLY A 53 -11.80 14.99 -4.95
CA GLY A 53 -10.81 14.01 -4.54
C GLY A 53 -9.96 14.50 -3.37
N MET A 54 -9.51 15.77 -3.40
CA MET A 54 -8.81 16.41 -2.29
C MET A 54 -9.70 16.50 -1.04
N ARG A 55 -10.94 17.02 -1.16
CA ARG A 55 -11.90 17.13 -0.05
C ARG A 55 -12.12 15.76 0.61
N LYS A 56 -12.37 14.72 -0.17
CA LYS A 56 -12.60 13.34 0.34
C LYS A 56 -11.37 12.78 1.07
N LYS A 57 -10.15 13.18 0.69
CA LYS A 57 -8.90 12.68 1.28
C LYS A 57 -8.44 13.47 2.50
N SER A 58 -8.84 14.74 2.64
CA SER A 58 -8.31 15.67 3.66
C SER A 58 -8.41 15.14 5.09
N VAL A 59 -9.57 14.58 5.47
CA VAL A 59 -9.81 14.03 6.81
C VAL A 59 -8.84 12.89 7.16
N GLY A 60 -8.57 12.03 6.19
CA GLY A 60 -7.59 10.96 6.34
C GLY A 60 -6.17 11.50 6.47
N LEU A 61 -5.83 12.53 5.68
CA LEU A 61 -4.51 13.15 5.65
C LEU A 61 -4.18 13.89 6.95
N LEU A 62 -5.17 14.55 7.58
CA LEU A 62 -5.02 15.15 8.91
C LEU A 62 -4.54 14.11 9.95
N GLY A 63 -5.00 12.86 9.84
CA GLY A 63 -4.56 11.78 10.72
C GLY A 63 -3.11 11.35 10.53
N ASN A 64 -2.44 11.76 9.44
CA ASN A 64 -1.04 11.49 9.15
C ASN A 64 -0.11 12.67 9.54
N ALA A 65 -0.60 13.61 10.35
CA ALA A 65 0.23 14.67 10.93
C ALA A 65 1.44 14.09 11.70
N GLU A 66 2.57 14.80 11.66
CA GLU A 66 3.78 14.41 12.37
C GLU A 66 3.62 14.59 13.89
N GLY A 67 4.46 13.89 14.66
CA GLY A 67 4.42 13.93 16.12
C GLY A 67 3.43 12.94 16.76
N ARG A 68 3.40 12.96 18.10
CA ARG A 68 2.60 12.06 18.94
C ARG A 68 1.14 12.52 19.09
N LYS A 69 0.92 13.84 19.13
CA LYS A 69 -0.42 14.40 19.13
C LYS A 69 -1.05 14.16 17.77
N LYS A 70 -2.17 13.44 17.74
CA LYS A 70 -2.91 13.16 16.50
C LYS A 70 -4.30 13.80 16.58
N PRO A 71 -4.87 14.31 15.48
CA PRO A 71 -6.25 14.77 15.47
C PRO A 71 -7.22 13.65 15.86
N VAL A 72 -7.94 13.83 16.97
CA VAL A 72 -8.87 12.83 17.52
C VAL A 72 -10.32 13.25 17.26
N ALA A 73 -11.11 12.27 16.83
CA ALA A 73 -12.54 12.39 16.57
C ALA A 73 -13.36 12.28 17.88
N PHE A 74 -13.43 13.36 18.67
CA PHE A 74 -14.22 13.38 19.91
C PHE A 74 -15.01 14.67 20.15
N THR A 75 -14.79 15.72 19.36
CA THR A 75 -15.59 16.96 19.40
C THR A 75 -16.23 17.27 18.04
N GLU A 76 -16.27 16.28 17.14
CA GLU A 76 -16.78 16.45 15.79
C GLU A 76 -18.30 16.29 15.72
N ASP A 77 -18.86 16.65 14.56
CA ASP A 77 -20.23 16.39 14.15
C ASP A 77 -21.28 17.23 14.90
N THR A 78 -20.87 18.37 15.47
CA THR A 78 -21.80 19.33 16.07
C THR A 78 -22.56 20.08 15.00
N ALA A 79 -23.87 20.20 15.13
CA ALA A 79 -24.75 20.95 14.24
C ALA A 79 -25.46 22.04 15.04
N VAL A 80 -25.42 23.27 14.58
CA VAL A 80 -26.19 24.40 15.15
C VAL A 80 -27.01 25.06 14.05
N PRO A 81 -28.06 25.83 14.36
CA PRO A 81 -28.76 26.62 13.36
C PRO A 81 -27.75 27.47 12.54
N PRO A 82 -27.81 27.50 11.19
CA PRO A 82 -26.81 28.19 10.37
C PRO A 82 -26.59 29.66 10.74
N GLU A 83 -27.63 30.35 11.19
CA GLU A 83 -27.59 31.72 11.69
C GLU A 83 -26.71 31.90 12.94
N SER A 84 -26.55 30.84 13.74
CA SER A 84 -25.72 30.80 14.95
C SER A 84 -24.30 30.31 14.69
N LEU A 85 -24.01 29.80 13.48
CA LEU A 85 -22.79 29.07 13.19
C LEU A 85 -21.52 29.93 13.35
N ALA A 86 -21.57 31.20 12.94
CA ALA A 86 -20.41 32.08 13.02
C ALA A 86 -19.95 32.30 14.49
N ASP A 87 -20.89 32.63 15.37
CA ASP A 87 -20.61 32.83 16.80
C ASP A 87 -20.17 31.53 17.46
N PHE A 88 -20.84 30.42 17.13
CA PHE A 88 -20.45 29.09 17.60
C PHE A 88 -19.01 28.73 17.20
N ILE A 89 -18.59 28.99 15.96
CA ILE A 89 -17.20 28.79 15.51
C ILE A 89 -16.25 29.61 16.37
N MET A 90 -16.55 30.89 16.61
CA MET A 90 -15.64 31.78 17.35
C MET A 90 -15.47 31.32 18.81
N GLU A 91 -16.56 30.97 19.49
CA GLU A 91 -16.49 30.46 20.86
C GLU A 91 -15.83 29.08 20.95
N PHE A 92 -16.09 28.20 19.98
CA PHE A 92 -15.44 26.88 19.94
C PHE A 92 -13.93 27.01 19.71
N ARG A 93 -13.50 27.92 18.83
CA ARG A 93 -12.08 28.23 18.66
C ARG A 93 -11.47 28.75 19.96
N ALA A 94 -12.09 29.74 20.59
CA ALA A 94 -11.62 30.29 21.86
C ALA A 94 -11.50 29.23 22.96
N LEU A 95 -12.44 28.28 23.01
CA LEU A 95 -12.39 27.13 23.93
C LEU A 95 -11.15 26.27 23.67
N LEU A 96 -10.89 25.87 22.43
CA LEU A 96 -9.74 25.02 22.09
C LEU A 96 -8.39 25.75 22.25
N ASP A 97 -8.34 27.02 21.83
CA ASP A 97 -7.19 27.90 21.98
C ASP A 97 -6.85 28.11 23.46
N GLY A 98 -7.87 28.23 24.32
CA GLY A 98 -7.72 28.32 25.77
C GLY A 98 -7.10 27.09 26.43
N HIS A 99 -7.16 25.92 25.78
CA HIS A 99 -6.45 24.71 26.19
C HIS A 99 -5.12 24.48 25.46
N GLY A 100 -4.71 25.41 24.58
CA GLY A 100 -3.46 25.33 23.82
C GLY A 100 -3.40 24.14 22.86
N LEU A 101 -4.54 23.80 22.22
CA LEU A 101 -4.63 22.68 21.29
C LEU A 101 -4.55 23.11 19.83
N ASP A 102 -3.78 22.36 19.04
CA ASP A 102 -3.89 22.40 17.59
C ASP A 102 -5.12 21.62 17.15
N TYR A 103 -5.84 22.08 16.14
CA TYR A 103 -7.03 21.38 15.65
C TYR A 103 -7.28 21.59 14.16
N GLY A 104 -7.86 20.57 13.53
CA GLY A 104 -8.49 20.70 12.21
C GLY A 104 -9.97 21.01 12.38
N MET A 105 -10.48 22.03 11.68
CA MET A 105 -11.89 22.39 11.62
C MET A 105 -12.35 22.42 10.16
N PHE A 106 -13.39 21.66 9.85
CA PHE A 106 -14.01 21.57 8.53
C PHE A 106 -15.50 21.24 8.70
N GLY A 107 -16.35 21.50 7.72
CA GLY A 107 -17.78 21.29 7.89
C GLY A 107 -18.58 21.77 6.69
N HIS A 108 -19.89 21.73 6.84
CA HIS A 108 -20.87 22.07 5.83
C HIS A 108 -21.66 23.24 6.37
N VAL A 109 -21.26 24.44 5.92
CA VAL A 109 -21.76 25.71 6.44
C VAL A 109 -23.27 25.86 6.21
N ASP A 110 -23.76 25.34 5.09
CA ASP A 110 -25.17 25.32 4.70
C ASP A 110 -26.06 24.52 5.66
N ALA A 111 -25.52 23.45 6.26
CA ALA A 111 -26.21 22.62 7.24
C ALA A 111 -25.91 23.01 8.70
N GLY A 112 -25.05 24.02 8.93
CA GLY A 112 -24.60 24.37 10.28
C GLY A 112 -23.74 23.29 10.95
N VAL A 113 -23.19 22.35 10.18
CA VAL A 113 -22.44 21.18 10.68
C VAL A 113 -20.94 21.47 10.70
N LEU A 114 -20.30 21.14 11.83
CA LEU A 114 -18.86 21.26 12.03
C LEU A 114 -18.24 19.94 12.50
N HIS A 115 -17.11 19.64 11.89
CA HIS A 115 -16.21 18.57 12.26
C HIS A 115 -14.91 19.19 12.78
N VAL A 116 -14.71 19.07 14.08
CA VAL A 116 -13.53 19.59 14.77
C VAL A 116 -12.74 18.42 15.35
N ARG A 117 -11.45 18.38 15.05
CA ARG A 117 -10.53 17.33 15.51
C ARG A 117 -9.33 17.94 16.22
N PRO A 118 -9.40 18.12 17.55
CA PRO A 118 -8.26 18.54 18.36
C PRO A 118 -7.17 17.47 18.38
N ALA A 119 -5.91 17.90 18.35
CA ALA A 119 -4.75 17.03 18.36
C ALA A 119 -4.33 16.68 19.79
N LEU A 120 -4.45 15.39 20.15
CA LEU A 120 -4.10 14.87 21.47
C LEU A 120 -3.21 13.63 21.35
N ASP A 121 -2.34 13.41 22.33
CA ASP A 121 -1.67 12.13 22.56
C ASP A 121 -2.50 11.31 23.55
N LEU A 122 -3.30 10.37 23.07
CA LEU A 122 -4.12 9.52 23.94
C LEU A 122 -3.29 8.51 24.76
N CYS A 123 -1.99 8.40 24.52
CA CYS A 123 -1.11 7.61 25.39
C CYS A 123 -0.70 8.40 26.65
N ASP A 124 -0.89 9.71 26.67
CA ASP A 124 -0.70 10.58 27.82
C ASP A 124 -1.96 10.57 28.72
N PRO A 125 -1.87 10.11 29.98
CA PRO A 125 -2.99 10.11 30.90
C PRO A 125 -3.61 11.49 31.14
N GLU A 126 -2.82 12.56 31.17
CA GLU A 126 -3.32 13.91 31.43
C GLU A 126 -4.17 14.42 30.26
N GLN A 127 -3.73 14.13 29.03
CA GLN A 127 -4.50 14.47 27.83
C GLN A 127 -5.78 13.64 27.67
N GLU A 128 -5.84 12.44 28.26
CA GLU A 128 -7.08 11.67 28.35
C GLU A 128 -8.11 12.34 29.29
N VAL A 129 -7.67 12.93 30.41
CA VAL A 129 -8.53 13.75 31.28
C VAL A 129 -8.98 15.03 30.57
N LEU A 130 -8.06 15.65 29.82
CA LEU A 130 -8.37 16.84 29.01
C LEU A 130 -9.45 16.55 27.96
N LEU A 131 -9.40 15.37 27.31
CA LEU A 131 -10.42 14.93 26.37
C LEU A 131 -11.83 14.95 26.99
N ARG A 132 -11.98 14.42 28.21
CA ARG A 132 -13.25 14.45 28.94
C ARG A 132 -13.73 15.87 29.18
N ARG A 133 -12.86 16.72 29.74
CA ARG A 133 -13.18 18.12 30.04
C ARG A 133 -13.66 18.87 28.81
N ILE A 134 -12.96 18.73 27.69
CA ILE A 134 -13.32 19.39 26.43
C ILE A 134 -14.64 18.83 25.90
N SER A 135 -14.87 17.52 26.03
CA SER A 135 -16.14 16.90 25.60
C SER A 135 -17.32 17.52 26.34
N ASP A 136 -17.24 17.65 27.66
CA ASP A 136 -18.29 18.28 28.49
C ASP A 136 -18.48 19.77 28.11
N GLN A 137 -17.40 20.51 27.87
CA GLN A 137 -17.49 21.92 27.47
C GLN A 137 -18.10 22.11 26.07
N VAL A 138 -17.73 21.26 25.11
CA VAL A 138 -18.31 21.31 23.74
C VAL A 138 -19.78 20.91 23.76
N VAL A 139 -20.17 19.96 24.62
CA VAL A 139 -21.58 19.62 24.85
C VAL A 139 -22.36 20.82 25.36
N ALA A 140 -21.85 21.51 26.39
CA ALA A 140 -22.49 22.71 26.93
C ALA A 140 -22.57 23.84 25.90
N LEU A 141 -21.50 24.03 25.11
CA LEU A 141 -21.46 25.03 24.04
C LEU A 141 -22.49 24.72 22.95
N THR A 142 -22.58 23.46 22.52
CA THR A 142 -23.56 23.05 21.49
C THR A 142 -24.99 23.27 21.97
N ALA A 143 -25.28 22.91 23.23
CA ALA A 143 -26.58 23.14 23.84
C ALA A 143 -26.93 24.64 23.98
N LYS A 144 -25.94 25.51 24.28
CA LYS A 144 -26.13 26.97 24.35
C LYS A 144 -26.70 27.56 23.06
N TYR A 145 -26.32 27.01 21.91
CA TYR A 145 -26.78 27.46 20.59
C TYR A 145 -27.97 26.64 20.05
N GLY A 146 -28.64 25.85 20.90
CA GLY A 146 -29.78 25.02 20.48
C GLY A 146 -29.39 23.92 19.48
N GLY A 147 -28.12 23.52 19.48
CA GLY A 147 -27.57 22.55 18.53
C GLY A 147 -27.71 21.10 18.96
N LEU A 148 -27.20 20.22 18.11
CA LEU A 148 -27.09 18.78 18.30
C LEU A 148 -25.63 18.36 18.21
N MET A 149 -25.20 17.40 19.02
CA MET A 149 -23.84 16.85 18.97
C MET A 149 -23.56 15.94 17.75
N TRP A 150 -24.59 15.69 16.94
CA TRP A 150 -24.59 14.67 15.88
C TRP A 150 -25.40 15.14 14.66
N GLY A 151 -24.71 15.75 13.69
CA GLY A 151 -25.30 16.24 12.45
C GLY A 151 -25.32 15.22 11.32
N GLU A 152 -24.20 14.52 11.06
CA GLU A 152 -24.03 13.71 9.85
C GLU A 152 -23.38 12.34 10.13
N HIS A 153 -22.18 12.33 10.70
CA HIS A 153 -21.24 11.20 10.62
C HIS A 153 -21.13 10.35 11.89
N GLY A 154 -21.64 10.79 13.04
CA GLY A 154 -22.04 9.86 14.09
C GLY A 154 -21.74 10.24 15.54
N LYS A 155 -22.32 9.41 16.43
CA LYS A 155 -22.37 9.62 17.88
C LYS A 155 -21.12 9.18 18.66
N GLY A 156 -20.32 8.29 18.07
CA GLY A 156 -19.05 7.84 18.65
C GLY A 156 -19.19 7.23 20.06
N PHE A 157 -18.17 7.40 20.90
CA PHE A 157 -18.12 6.96 22.31
C PHE A 157 -18.61 8.08 23.26
N ARG A 158 -19.56 8.92 22.80
CA ARG A 158 -20.09 10.08 23.53
C ARG A 158 -21.58 9.90 23.83
N SER A 159 -22.02 8.65 23.84
CA SER A 159 -23.44 8.33 23.91
C SER A 159 -24.04 8.63 25.27
N GLU A 160 -23.23 8.72 26.34
CA GLU A 160 -23.67 9.14 27.68
C GLU A 160 -24.40 10.50 27.71
N TYR A 161 -24.16 11.38 26.73
CA TYR A 161 -24.88 12.65 26.60
C TYR A 161 -26.24 12.52 25.90
N SER A 162 -26.53 11.38 25.25
CA SER A 162 -27.75 11.18 24.46
C SER A 162 -29.06 11.41 25.22
N PRO A 163 -29.23 10.93 26.47
CA PRO A 163 -30.46 11.17 27.21
C PRO A 163 -30.77 12.67 27.37
N ALA A 164 -29.75 13.50 27.60
CA ALA A 164 -29.94 14.94 27.77
C ALA A 164 -30.35 15.66 26.47
N PHE A 165 -29.81 15.24 25.32
CA PHE A 165 -30.14 15.85 24.02
C PHE A 165 -31.47 15.40 23.44
N PHE A 166 -31.90 14.16 23.70
CA PHE A 166 -33.17 13.64 23.22
C PHE A 166 -34.33 13.86 24.18
N GLY A 167 -34.06 14.09 25.47
CA GLY A 167 -35.08 14.34 26.48
C GLY A 167 -36.15 13.24 26.49
N GLU A 168 -37.40 13.63 26.35
CA GLU A 168 -38.56 12.72 26.35
C GLU A 168 -38.52 11.68 25.21
N LEU A 169 -37.83 11.98 24.09
CA LEU A 169 -37.70 11.06 22.96
C LEU A 169 -36.66 9.95 23.19
N TRP A 170 -35.91 10.00 24.29
CA TRP A 170 -34.89 9.01 24.58
C TRP A 170 -35.46 7.59 24.71
N GLU A 171 -36.60 7.43 25.38
CA GLU A 171 -37.23 6.10 25.51
C GLU A 171 -37.69 5.54 24.16
N GLU A 172 -38.19 6.39 23.26
CA GLU A 172 -38.61 5.95 21.92
C GLU A 172 -37.41 5.43 21.11
N LEU A 173 -36.25 6.08 21.22
CA LEU A 173 -35.00 5.58 20.64
C LEU A 173 -34.63 4.20 21.21
N GLN A 174 -34.84 3.97 22.51
CA GLN A 174 -34.57 2.68 23.16
C GLN A 174 -35.56 1.61 22.70
N ARG A 175 -36.84 1.95 22.49
CA ARG A 175 -37.86 1.04 21.94
C ARG A 175 -37.56 0.68 20.49
N VAL A 176 -37.19 1.65 19.65
CA VAL A 176 -36.72 1.40 18.27
C VAL A 176 -35.51 0.48 18.29
N LYS A 177 -34.51 0.75 19.14
CA LYS A 177 -33.34 -0.11 19.29
C LYS A 177 -33.72 -1.53 19.69
N GLY A 178 -34.64 -1.69 20.64
CA GLY A 178 -35.13 -3.00 21.08
C GLY A 178 -35.91 -3.77 20.03
N ALA A 179 -36.66 -3.09 19.16
CA ALA A 179 -37.40 -3.73 18.07
C ALA A 179 -36.46 -4.37 17.03
N PHE A 180 -35.34 -3.72 16.70
CA PHE A 180 -34.40 -4.20 15.67
C PHE A 180 -33.19 -4.97 16.22
N ASP A 181 -32.85 -4.80 17.49
CA ASP A 181 -31.71 -5.46 18.14
C ASP A 181 -31.99 -5.76 19.63
N PRO A 182 -32.95 -6.66 19.92
CA PRO A 182 -33.34 -6.97 21.29
C PRO A 182 -32.19 -7.56 22.14
N GLY A 183 -31.23 -8.22 21.49
CA GLY A 183 -30.04 -8.77 22.13
C GLY A 183 -28.87 -7.78 22.28
N ASN A 184 -29.06 -6.50 21.93
CA ASN A 184 -28.04 -5.45 21.99
C ASN A 184 -26.69 -5.82 21.33
N ARG A 185 -26.72 -6.52 20.20
CA ARG A 185 -25.51 -7.01 19.51
C ARG A 185 -24.90 -5.98 18.55
N LEU A 186 -25.71 -5.05 18.05
CA LEU A 186 -25.33 -4.06 17.04
C LEU A 186 -24.89 -2.76 17.72
N ASN A 187 -23.57 -2.59 17.89
CA ASN A 187 -22.97 -1.41 18.54
C ASN A 187 -23.50 -1.15 19.98
N PRO A 188 -23.35 -2.11 20.90
CA PRO A 188 -23.87 -2.00 22.26
C PRO A 188 -23.43 -0.70 22.94
N GLY A 189 -24.40 0.07 23.45
CA GLY A 189 -24.17 1.28 24.23
C GLY A 189 -23.63 2.49 23.47
N LYS A 190 -23.22 2.38 22.19
CA LYS A 190 -22.59 3.49 21.43
C LYS A 190 -23.57 4.51 20.85
N ILE A 191 -24.84 4.15 20.72
CA ILE A 191 -25.89 5.02 20.19
C ILE A 191 -27.05 5.05 21.15
N CYS A 192 -27.55 3.86 21.48
CA CYS A 192 -28.71 3.63 22.33
C CYS A 192 -28.66 2.16 22.79
N MET A 193 -29.37 1.85 23.88
CA MET A 193 -29.60 0.49 24.36
C MET A 193 -31.07 0.11 24.18
N PRO A 194 -31.40 -1.18 24.08
CA PRO A 194 -32.79 -1.63 24.11
C PRO A 194 -33.49 -1.20 25.40
N TYR A 195 -34.75 -0.79 25.29
CA TYR A 195 -35.57 -0.40 26.43
C TYR A 195 -35.65 -1.54 27.45
N GLY A 196 -35.46 -1.22 28.73
CA GLY A 196 -35.53 -2.20 29.84
C GLY A 196 -34.43 -3.28 29.85
N SER A 197 -33.39 -3.18 29.01
CA SER A 197 -32.34 -4.21 28.94
C SER A 197 -31.33 -4.20 30.09
N GLY A 198 -31.28 -3.13 30.89
CA GLY A 198 -30.25 -2.93 31.92
C GLY A 198 -28.84 -2.70 31.38
N ALA A 199 -28.67 -2.57 30.05
CA ALA A 199 -27.38 -2.23 29.44
C ALA A 199 -27.01 -0.77 29.68
N GLU A 200 -25.70 -0.48 29.68
CA GLU A 200 -25.15 0.86 29.94
C GLU A 200 -24.67 1.57 28.67
N LEU A 201 -24.68 2.91 28.71
CA LEU A 201 -24.15 3.73 27.63
C LEU A 201 -22.63 3.69 27.71
N VAL A 202 -21.98 3.81 26.56
CA VAL A 202 -20.53 3.98 26.52
C VAL A 202 -20.19 5.36 27.07
N SER A 203 -19.45 5.37 28.18
CA SER A 203 -18.93 6.60 28.76
C SER A 203 -17.76 7.15 27.93
N VAL A 204 -17.61 8.48 27.92
CA VAL A 204 -16.42 9.15 27.38
C VAL A 204 -15.16 8.70 28.11
N ASP A 205 -15.25 8.31 29.38
CA ASP A 205 -14.15 7.75 30.17
C ASP A 205 -13.90 6.25 29.92
N GLY A 206 -14.69 5.64 29.02
CA GLY A 206 -14.49 4.26 28.59
C GLY A 206 -13.07 4.02 28.07
N PRO A 207 -12.56 2.77 28.17
CA PRO A 207 -11.20 2.44 27.79
C PRO A 207 -10.97 2.71 26.30
N LYS A 208 -10.03 3.63 26.02
CA LYS A 208 -9.62 3.99 24.65
C LYS A 208 -8.40 3.21 24.23
N ARG A 209 -8.12 3.20 22.93
CA ARG A 209 -6.92 2.59 22.35
C ARG A 209 -5.63 3.04 23.06
N GLY A 210 -5.52 4.33 23.37
CA GLY A 210 -4.35 4.92 24.02
C GLY A 210 -4.01 4.34 25.39
N LYS A 211 -5.01 3.83 26.13
CA LYS A 211 -4.82 3.13 27.42
C LYS A 211 -4.03 1.83 27.26
N PHE A 212 -4.22 1.13 26.15
CA PHE A 212 -3.47 -0.08 25.82
C PHE A 212 -2.14 0.24 25.16
N ASP A 213 -2.13 1.18 24.20
CA ASP A 213 -0.93 1.56 23.46
C ASP A 213 0.16 2.13 24.39
N ARG A 214 -0.19 2.84 25.47
CA ARG A 214 0.80 3.39 26.43
C ARG A 214 1.57 2.35 27.22
N GLN A 215 1.08 1.10 27.29
CA GLN A 215 1.80 -0.01 27.91
C GLN A 215 3.00 -0.47 27.06
N ILE A 216 3.05 -0.05 25.78
CA ILE A 216 4.17 -0.33 24.88
C ILE A 216 5.25 0.76 25.09
N PRO A 217 6.52 0.38 25.33
CA PRO A 217 7.62 1.34 25.50
C PRO A 217 7.69 2.36 24.35
N ILE A 218 8.03 3.61 24.68
CA ILE A 218 8.06 4.72 23.71
C ILE A 218 8.97 4.39 22.51
N ALA A 219 10.18 3.90 22.75
CA ALA A 219 11.12 3.52 21.69
C ALA A 219 10.54 2.47 20.73
N VAL A 220 9.79 1.49 21.26
CA VAL A 220 9.10 0.47 20.44
C VAL A 220 8.00 1.12 19.61
N ARG A 221 7.19 2.03 20.18
CA ARG A 221 6.15 2.74 19.44
C ARG A 221 6.72 3.61 18.31
N GLU A 222 7.83 4.29 18.56
CA GLU A 222 8.54 5.12 17.58
C GLU A 222 9.21 4.27 16.48
N SER A 223 9.67 3.07 16.80
CA SER A 223 10.21 2.15 15.79
C SER A 223 9.10 1.49 14.95
N TYR A 224 7.90 1.30 15.51
CA TYR A 224 6.76 0.64 14.87
C TYR A 224 5.63 1.61 14.46
N THR A 225 5.94 2.90 14.23
CA THR A 225 4.98 3.97 13.90
C THR A 225 3.97 3.57 12.82
N ARG A 226 4.41 2.86 11.77
CA ARG A 226 3.52 2.44 10.66
C ARG A 226 2.43 1.43 11.06
N ALA A 227 2.56 0.77 12.20
CA ALA A 227 1.49 -0.02 12.82
C ALA A 227 0.76 0.76 13.93
N MET A 228 1.49 1.57 14.71
CA MET A 228 0.95 2.36 15.81
C MET A 228 -0.01 3.47 15.35
N ASP A 229 0.32 4.16 14.26
CA ASP A 229 -0.39 5.35 13.80
C ASP A 229 -1.73 5.04 13.14
N CYS A 230 -2.01 3.77 12.80
CA CYS A 230 -3.28 3.37 12.19
C CYS A 230 -4.47 3.86 13.03
N ASN A 231 -5.13 4.92 12.57
CA ASN A 231 -6.24 5.58 13.26
C ASN A 231 -7.57 4.83 13.19
N GLY A 232 -7.60 3.69 12.49
CA GLY A 232 -8.79 2.84 12.39
C GLY A 232 -9.86 3.32 11.41
N ASN A 233 -9.56 4.24 10.48
CA ASN A 233 -10.52 4.78 9.50
C ASN A 233 -11.27 3.72 8.66
N GLY A 234 -10.73 2.51 8.52
CA GLY A 234 -11.44 1.41 7.86
C GLY A 234 -11.50 1.50 6.33
N LEU A 235 -10.82 2.46 5.67
CA LEU A 235 -10.75 2.56 4.20
C LEU A 235 -10.26 1.26 3.55
N CYS A 236 -9.48 0.49 4.30
CA CYS A 236 -8.97 -0.80 3.87
C CYS A 236 -9.99 -1.95 3.85
N PHE A 237 -11.24 -1.70 4.23
CA PHE A 237 -12.36 -2.64 4.09
C PHE A 237 -13.11 -2.42 2.76
N THR A 238 -12.42 -1.93 1.72
CA THR A 238 -12.99 -1.75 0.39
C THR A 238 -13.44 -3.08 -0.23
N PHE A 239 -14.62 -3.05 -0.86
CA PHE A 239 -15.18 -4.16 -1.63
C PHE A 239 -14.83 -4.07 -3.12
N GLU A 240 -14.27 -2.95 -3.58
CA GLU A 240 -13.86 -2.74 -4.98
C GLU A 240 -12.85 -3.82 -5.38
N THR A 241 -13.17 -4.65 -6.36
CA THR A 241 -12.35 -5.81 -6.71
C THR A 241 -11.06 -5.42 -7.43
N ASP A 242 -11.10 -4.31 -8.17
CA ASP A 242 -10.00 -3.73 -8.93
C ASP A 242 -9.03 -2.88 -8.09
N SER A 243 -9.36 -2.58 -6.84
CA SER A 243 -8.43 -1.92 -5.91
C SER A 243 -7.32 -2.90 -5.45
N PRO A 244 -6.03 -2.52 -5.55
CA PRO A 244 -4.92 -3.38 -5.13
C PRO A 244 -4.78 -3.50 -3.60
N MET A 245 -5.44 -2.65 -2.82
CA MET A 245 -5.33 -2.68 -1.36
C MET A 245 -6.06 -3.90 -0.78
N CYS A 246 -5.24 -4.81 -0.23
CA CYS A 246 -5.61 -5.97 0.55
C CYS A 246 -6.63 -6.91 -0.10
N PRO A 247 -6.24 -7.63 -1.16
CA PRO A 247 -7.09 -8.65 -1.77
C PRO A 247 -7.42 -9.81 -0.80
N SER A 248 -6.55 -10.07 0.19
CA SER A 248 -6.74 -11.16 1.16
C SER A 248 -8.04 -11.03 1.97
N VAL A 249 -8.43 -9.82 2.41
CA VAL A 249 -9.70 -9.64 3.16
C VAL A 249 -10.92 -9.75 2.25
N LYS A 250 -10.80 -9.48 0.96
CA LYS A 250 -11.89 -9.61 -0.01
C LYS A 250 -12.27 -11.08 -0.23
N ILE A 251 -11.27 -11.97 -0.16
CA ILE A 251 -11.48 -13.42 -0.23
C ILE A 251 -11.86 -14.01 1.12
N SER A 252 -11.07 -13.75 2.17
CA SER A 252 -11.32 -14.40 3.47
C SER A 252 -12.56 -13.87 4.18
N ARG A 253 -13.01 -12.64 3.84
CA ARG A 253 -13.99 -11.85 4.59
C ARG A 253 -13.63 -11.63 6.06
N ASP A 254 -12.38 -11.92 6.43
CA ASP A 254 -11.86 -11.77 7.77
C ASP A 254 -11.08 -10.45 7.89
N ARG A 255 -11.59 -9.57 8.74
CA ARG A 255 -11.02 -8.23 8.98
C ARG A 255 -9.59 -8.28 9.53
N ARG A 256 -9.16 -9.38 10.17
CA ARG A 256 -7.76 -9.60 10.58
C ARG A 256 -6.80 -9.54 9.39
N HIS A 257 -7.26 -9.91 8.19
CA HIS A 257 -6.49 -9.88 6.94
C HIS A 257 -6.53 -8.51 6.22
N SER A 258 -6.96 -7.44 6.88
CA SER A 258 -6.83 -6.06 6.40
C SER A 258 -5.59 -5.36 7.00
N PRO A 259 -5.12 -4.22 6.47
CA PRO A 259 -4.12 -3.37 7.11
C PRO A 259 -4.52 -2.97 8.53
N LYS A 260 -5.78 -2.57 8.75
CA LYS A 260 -6.29 -2.21 10.08
C LYS A 260 -6.22 -3.40 11.04
N GLY A 261 -6.63 -4.58 10.59
CA GLY A 261 -6.58 -5.82 11.36
C GLY A 261 -5.16 -6.21 11.74
N ARG A 262 -4.24 -6.25 10.76
CA ARG A 262 -2.82 -6.56 10.97
C ARG A 262 -2.12 -5.55 11.87
N ALA A 263 -2.41 -4.25 11.71
CA ALA A 263 -1.90 -3.22 12.60
C ALA A 263 -2.44 -3.42 14.03
N GLY A 264 -3.72 -3.79 14.19
CA GLY A 264 -4.30 -4.12 15.49
C GLY A 264 -3.64 -5.32 16.16
N LEU A 265 -3.47 -6.42 15.43
CA LEU A 265 -2.77 -7.62 15.90
C LEU A 265 -1.31 -7.29 16.28
N MET A 266 -0.62 -6.47 15.48
CA MET A 266 0.74 -6.05 15.77
C MET A 266 0.84 -5.23 17.06
N ARG A 267 -0.07 -4.28 17.28
CA ARG A 267 -0.10 -3.48 18.51
C ARG A 267 -0.33 -4.35 19.74
N GLU A 268 -1.33 -5.24 19.67
CA GLU A 268 -1.62 -6.15 20.79
C GLU A 268 -0.46 -7.10 21.06
N TRP A 269 0.22 -7.59 20.02
CA TRP A 269 1.40 -8.43 20.16
C TRP A 269 2.55 -7.69 20.84
N LEU A 270 2.84 -6.45 20.43
CA LEU A 270 3.86 -5.61 21.07
C LEU A 270 3.50 -5.30 22.54
N ARG A 271 2.21 -5.11 22.84
CA ARG A 271 1.72 -4.90 24.21
C ARG A 271 1.97 -6.12 25.09
N GLN A 272 1.62 -7.32 24.62
CA GLN A 272 1.84 -8.56 25.36
C GLN A 272 3.33 -8.87 25.54
N LEU A 273 4.18 -8.54 24.57
CA LEU A 273 5.64 -8.65 24.74
C LEU A 273 6.15 -7.71 25.83
N ALA A 274 5.68 -6.46 25.86
CA ALA A 274 6.04 -5.50 26.89
C ALA A 274 5.58 -5.97 28.28
N GLU A 275 4.37 -6.53 28.39
CA GLU A 275 3.83 -7.11 29.63
C GLU A 275 4.68 -8.29 30.15
N GLN A 276 5.32 -9.03 29.25
CA GLN A 276 6.27 -10.11 29.58
C GLN A 276 7.71 -9.62 29.81
N GLY A 277 7.97 -8.31 29.74
CA GLY A 277 9.31 -7.73 29.88
C GLY A 277 10.24 -8.02 28.69
N PHE A 278 9.70 -8.37 27.52
CA PHE A 278 10.47 -8.64 26.32
C PHE A 278 10.67 -7.37 25.48
N ASP A 279 11.92 -7.03 25.17
CA ASP A 279 12.28 -5.92 24.29
C ASP A 279 12.50 -6.41 22.85
N PRO A 280 11.56 -6.15 21.91
CA PRO A 280 11.70 -6.58 20.53
C PRO A 280 12.82 -5.84 19.77
N LEU A 281 13.16 -4.61 20.16
CA LEU A 281 14.22 -3.85 19.48
C LEU A 281 15.60 -4.37 19.87
N ALA A 282 15.81 -4.66 21.15
CA ALA A 282 17.04 -5.30 21.61
C ALA A 282 17.25 -6.67 20.94
N GLU A 283 16.19 -7.48 20.82
CA GLU A 283 16.29 -8.78 20.14
C GLU A 283 16.55 -8.62 18.63
N GLU A 284 15.94 -7.64 17.95
CA GLU A 284 16.24 -7.35 16.55
C GLU A 284 17.74 -7.04 16.34
N VAL A 285 18.33 -6.20 17.20
CA VAL A 285 19.78 -5.89 17.17
C VAL A 285 20.62 -7.13 17.49
N ALA A 286 20.21 -7.92 18.47
CA ALA A 286 20.89 -9.17 18.82
C ALA A 286 20.89 -10.16 17.65
N LEU A 287 19.79 -10.27 16.90
CA LEU A 287 19.70 -11.16 15.73
C LEU A 287 20.61 -10.73 14.57
N GLN A 288 20.94 -9.44 14.47
CA GLN A 288 21.90 -8.94 13.46
C GLN A 288 23.35 -9.30 13.80
N SER A 289 23.66 -9.45 15.09
CA SER A 289 25.03 -9.67 15.59
C SER A 289 25.32 -11.13 15.98
N ARG A 290 24.35 -11.87 16.53
CA ARG A 290 24.54 -13.22 17.07
C ARG A 290 24.89 -14.28 16.02
N GLY A 291 25.78 -15.21 16.37
CA GLY A 291 25.98 -16.48 15.67
C GLY A 291 24.89 -17.51 16.00
N LEU A 292 24.93 -18.68 15.36
CA LEU A 292 24.02 -19.80 15.68
C LEU A 292 24.42 -20.42 17.04
N ALA A 293 23.61 -20.18 18.08
CA ALA A 293 23.82 -20.79 19.40
C ALA A 293 22.99 -22.08 19.55
N ILE A 294 23.61 -23.18 19.98
CA ILE A 294 22.96 -24.49 20.17
C ILE A 294 21.75 -24.38 21.13
N LYS A 295 21.89 -23.64 22.23
CA LYS A 295 20.79 -23.38 23.19
C LYS A 295 19.57 -22.76 22.50
N GLY A 296 19.78 -21.80 21.62
CA GLY A 296 18.68 -21.16 20.87
C GLY A 296 17.97 -22.10 19.90
N ILE A 297 18.64 -23.11 19.37
CA ILE A 297 18.01 -24.13 18.51
C ILE A 297 17.13 -25.06 19.36
N VAL A 298 17.61 -25.48 20.53
CA VAL A 298 16.86 -26.32 21.47
C VAL A 298 15.58 -25.62 21.94
N ASP A 299 15.68 -24.34 22.33
CA ASP A 299 14.53 -23.54 22.75
C ASP A 299 13.48 -23.39 21.63
N LYS A 300 13.92 -23.13 20.39
CA LYS A 300 13.03 -23.08 19.23
C LYS A 300 12.32 -24.40 18.98
N PHE A 301 13.04 -25.51 19.08
CA PHE A 301 12.45 -26.84 18.93
C PHE A 301 11.39 -27.09 20.01
N ARG A 302 11.71 -26.82 21.28
CA ARG A 302 10.78 -26.95 22.40
C ARG A 302 9.51 -26.12 22.18
N ASN A 303 9.64 -24.85 21.80
CA ASN A 303 8.49 -23.98 21.54
C ASN A 303 7.66 -24.45 20.33
N THR A 304 8.31 -25.01 19.31
CA THR A 304 7.63 -25.56 18.13
C THR A 304 6.83 -26.81 18.49
N VAL A 305 7.37 -27.70 19.34
CA VAL A 305 6.67 -28.89 19.84
C VAL A 305 5.51 -28.49 20.78
N ALA A 306 5.71 -27.49 21.64
CA ALA A 306 4.67 -26.95 22.49
C ALA A 306 3.46 -26.46 21.68
N ARG A 307 3.72 -25.70 20.60
CA ARG A 307 2.68 -25.31 19.64
C ARG A 307 1.95 -26.53 19.06
N SER A 308 2.67 -27.55 18.60
CA SER A 308 2.02 -28.74 18.01
C SER A 308 1.17 -29.54 19.01
N ARG A 309 1.43 -29.36 20.31
CA ARG A 309 0.63 -29.94 21.41
C ARG A 309 -0.56 -29.06 21.82
N GLY A 310 -0.82 -27.97 21.11
CA GLY A 310 -1.96 -27.08 21.36
C GLY A 310 -1.71 -25.98 22.39
N GLN A 311 -0.47 -25.75 22.84
CA GLN A 311 -0.19 -24.63 23.73
C GLN A 311 -0.41 -23.30 22.98
N TYR A 312 -1.31 -22.49 23.50
CA TYR A 312 -1.68 -21.21 22.90
C TYR A 312 -0.56 -20.17 23.04
N ASP A 313 -0.29 -19.44 21.96
CA ASP A 313 0.57 -18.26 21.91
C ASP A 313 -0.01 -17.32 20.86
N PHE A 314 -0.32 -16.08 21.26
CA PHE A 314 -0.93 -15.08 20.38
C PHE A 314 -0.11 -14.80 19.11
N SER A 315 1.21 -15.03 19.15
CA SER A 315 2.10 -14.92 18.00
C SER A 315 1.65 -15.80 16.82
N HIS A 316 0.90 -16.88 17.06
CA HIS A 316 0.38 -17.74 15.99
C HIS A 316 -0.76 -17.10 15.21
N GLU A 317 -1.65 -16.36 15.86
CA GLU A 317 -2.72 -15.59 15.18
C GLU A 317 -2.13 -14.42 14.38
N VAL A 318 -1.13 -13.75 14.95
CA VAL A 318 -0.41 -12.69 14.23
C VAL A 318 0.25 -13.26 12.99
N MET A 319 0.91 -14.42 13.09
CA MET A 319 1.54 -15.10 11.96
C MET A 319 0.52 -15.47 10.87
N GLU A 320 -0.62 -16.05 11.23
CA GLU A 320 -1.69 -16.39 10.28
C GLU A 320 -2.14 -15.16 9.47
N ALA A 321 -2.41 -14.04 10.14
CA ALA A 321 -2.80 -12.80 9.48
C ALA A 321 -1.68 -12.23 8.59
N MET A 322 -0.42 -12.29 9.05
CA MET A 322 0.76 -11.84 8.31
C MET A 322 1.03 -12.71 7.07
N GLU A 323 0.90 -14.04 7.15
CA GLU A 323 1.08 -14.94 6.00
C GLU A 323 0.08 -14.65 4.88
N GLY A 324 -1.13 -14.20 5.21
CA GLY A 324 -2.12 -13.76 4.23
C GLY A 324 -1.78 -12.43 3.52
N CYS A 325 -0.68 -11.74 3.86
CA CYS A 325 -0.29 -10.49 3.19
C CYS A 325 0.53 -10.75 1.93
N LEU A 326 0.08 -10.23 0.79
CA LEU A 326 0.74 -10.34 -0.52
C LEU A 326 1.91 -9.35 -0.74
N ALA A 327 2.29 -8.56 0.27
CA ALA A 327 3.40 -7.61 0.20
C ALA A 327 3.35 -6.58 -0.97
N CYS A 328 2.17 -6.26 -1.50
CA CYS A 328 1.99 -5.34 -2.64
C CYS A 328 2.23 -3.86 -2.30
N LYS A 329 2.32 -3.52 -1.00
CA LYS A 329 2.44 -2.15 -0.45
C LYS A 329 1.31 -1.17 -0.79
N ALA A 330 0.19 -1.60 -1.38
CA ALA A 330 -0.95 -0.71 -1.62
C ALA A 330 -1.44 0.05 -0.37
N CYS A 331 -1.31 -0.54 0.81
CA CYS A 331 -1.63 0.13 2.08
C CYS A 331 -0.71 1.32 2.44
N THR A 332 0.51 1.42 1.89
CA THR A 332 1.42 2.53 2.17
C THR A 332 1.08 3.78 1.37
N SER A 333 0.46 3.64 0.20
CA SER A 333 0.09 4.76 -0.67
C SER A 333 -1.40 5.07 -0.68
N GLN A 334 -2.27 4.06 -0.60
CA GLN A 334 -3.73 4.25 -0.63
C GLN A 334 -4.34 4.52 0.74
N CYS A 335 -3.71 4.05 1.82
CA CYS A 335 -4.14 4.46 3.16
C CYS A 335 -3.63 5.88 3.41
N PRO A 336 -4.49 6.83 3.80
CA PRO A 336 -4.04 8.20 4.07
C PRO A 336 -3.08 8.29 5.26
N ILE A 337 -3.12 7.29 6.16
CA ILE A 337 -2.21 7.12 7.32
C ILE A 337 -0.91 6.39 6.94
N LYS A 338 -0.80 5.91 5.70
CA LYS A 338 0.38 5.23 5.16
C LYS A 338 0.82 4.02 6.00
N VAL A 339 -0.14 3.20 6.43
CA VAL A 339 0.14 1.93 7.13
C VAL A 339 1.02 1.04 6.27
N ASP A 340 2.09 0.48 6.84
CA ASP A 340 3.08 -0.32 6.11
C ASP A 340 3.15 -1.76 6.63
N VAL A 341 2.12 -2.52 6.26
CA VAL A 341 2.03 -3.95 6.60
C VAL A 341 3.27 -4.72 6.16
N PRO A 342 3.75 -4.60 4.90
CA PRO A 342 4.87 -5.42 4.44
C PRO A 342 6.14 -5.25 5.27
N SER A 343 6.42 -4.02 5.74
CA SER A 343 7.60 -3.74 6.56
C SER A 343 7.49 -4.31 7.98
N PHE A 344 6.40 -4.02 8.72
CA PHE A 344 6.27 -4.56 10.09
C PHE A 344 6.04 -6.08 10.08
N ARG A 345 5.45 -6.64 9.02
CA ARG A 345 5.34 -8.08 8.81
C ARG A 345 6.71 -8.75 8.73
N ALA A 346 7.65 -8.18 7.97
CA ALA A 346 8.96 -8.79 7.79
C ALA A 346 9.75 -8.82 9.12
N ARG A 347 9.63 -7.75 9.93
CA ARG A 347 10.17 -7.67 11.29
C ARG A 347 9.52 -8.69 12.24
N PHE A 348 8.19 -8.75 12.23
CA PHE A 348 7.45 -9.76 12.99
C PHE A 348 7.90 -11.18 12.65
N ILE A 349 8.02 -11.54 11.36
CA ILE A 349 8.44 -12.89 10.94
C ILE A 349 9.86 -13.21 11.41
N GLN A 350 10.78 -12.23 11.40
CA GLN A 350 12.12 -12.40 11.97
C GLN A 350 12.05 -12.77 13.46
N LEU A 351 11.31 -11.98 14.25
CA LEU A 351 11.17 -12.17 15.69
C LEU A 351 10.43 -13.47 16.02
N TYR A 352 9.40 -13.81 15.24
CA TYR A 352 8.69 -15.08 15.36
C TYR A 352 9.65 -16.27 15.20
N HIS A 353 10.53 -16.23 14.20
CA HIS A 353 11.53 -17.29 13.99
C HIS A 353 12.78 -17.17 14.88
N ALA A 354 12.87 -16.15 15.73
CA ALA A 354 13.76 -16.15 16.89
C ALA A 354 13.22 -17.06 18.01
N ARG A 355 11.89 -17.27 18.07
CA ARG A 355 11.22 -18.12 19.07
C ARG A 355 10.83 -19.51 18.55
N TYR A 356 10.50 -19.64 17.27
CA TYR A 356 10.04 -20.90 16.65
C TYR A 356 10.95 -21.36 15.51
N LEU A 357 10.94 -22.66 15.24
CA LEU A 357 11.63 -23.20 14.07
C LEU A 357 11.03 -22.67 12.77
N ARG A 358 11.90 -22.48 11.80
CA ARG A 358 11.53 -22.02 10.45
C ARG A 358 11.37 -23.22 9.53
N GLY A 359 10.29 -23.23 8.75
CA GLY A 359 10.00 -24.31 7.82
C GLY A 359 10.92 -24.32 6.59
N PRO A 360 11.09 -25.49 5.93
CA PRO A 360 11.95 -25.63 4.75
C PRO A 360 11.53 -24.72 3.58
N LYS A 361 10.22 -24.48 3.42
CA LYS A 361 9.65 -23.54 2.44
C LYS A 361 10.34 -22.18 2.45
N ASP A 362 10.57 -21.63 3.64
CA ASP A 362 11.11 -20.29 3.77
C ASP A 362 12.57 -20.23 3.37
N TYR A 363 13.36 -21.26 3.69
CA TYR A 363 14.73 -21.36 3.20
C TYR A 363 14.76 -21.52 1.69
N PHE A 364 13.96 -22.43 1.13
CA PHE A 364 13.83 -22.63 -0.31
C PHE A 364 13.51 -21.31 -1.03
N VAL A 365 12.48 -20.57 -0.58
CA VAL A 365 12.13 -19.28 -1.19
C VAL A 365 13.20 -18.21 -0.91
N GLY A 366 13.72 -18.13 0.31
CA GLY A 366 14.68 -17.09 0.73
C GLY A 366 16.04 -17.20 0.03
N THR A 367 16.42 -18.39 -0.45
CA THR A 367 17.68 -18.63 -1.15
C THR A 367 17.53 -18.85 -2.65
N VAL A 368 16.35 -18.57 -3.23
CA VAL A 368 16.08 -18.77 -4.67
C VAL A 368 17.11 -18.09 -5.56
N GLU A 369 17.52 -16.88 -5.20
CA GLU A 369 18.52 -16.11 -5.95
C GLU A 369 19.92 -16.71 -5.89
N SER A 370 20.19 -17.62 -4.94
CA SER A 370 21.49 -18.28 -4.80
C SER A 370 21.59 -19.56 -5.61
N TYR A 371 20.54 -20.40 -5.63
CA TYR A 371 20.58 -21.69 -6.34
C TYR A 371 20.07 -21.61 -7.79
N THR A 372 19.16 -20.68 -8.13
CA THR A 372 18.59 -20.59 -9.48
C THR A 372 19.66 -20.39 -10.57
N PRO A 373 20.71 -19.56 -10.39
CA PRO A 373 21.79 -19.45 -11.37
C PRO A 373 22.51 -20.78 -11.65
N TRP A 374 22.60 -21.67 -10.65
CA TRP A 374 23.19 -23.00 -10.82
C TRP A 374 22.26 -23.95 -11.56
N LEU A 375 20.98 -23.98 -11.19
CA LEU A 375 19.98 -24.80 -11.88
C LEU A 375 19.84 -24.40 -13.36
N ALA A 376 19.95 -23.10 -13.66
CA ALA A 376 19.89 -22.55 -15.01
C ALA A 376 21.04 -22.99 -15.93
N LYS A 377 22.08 -23.66 -15.44
CA LYS A 377 23.12 -24.27 -16.28
C LYS A 377 22.65 -25.53 -17.00
N MET A 378 21.63 -26.21 -16.47
CA MET A 378 21.06 -27.45 -17.04
C MET A 378 19.52 -27.40 -17.05
N PRO A 379 18.91 -26.38 -17.68
CA PRO A 379 17.47 -26.10 -17.53
C PRO A 379 16.61 -27.22 -18.10
N LYS A 380 17.04 -27.90 -19.17
CA LYS A 380 16.31 -29.04 -19.77
C LYS A 380 16.17 -30.21 -18.78
N LEU A 381 17.25 -30.54 -18.07
CA LEU A 381 17.24 -31.62 -17.08
C LEU A 381 16.40 -31.23 -15.87
N VAL A 382 16.58 -30.00 -15.36
CA VAL A 382 15.82 -29.51 -14.20
C VAL A 382 14.32 -29.45 -14.51
N ASN A 383 13.94 -28.87 -15.65
CA ASN A 383 12.54 -28.80 -16.08
C ASN A 383 11.94 -30.19 -16.29
N PHE A 384 12.68 -31.14 -16.88
CA PHE A 384 12.22 -32.51 -17.03
C PHE A 384 11.76 -33.13 -15.71
N PHE A 385 12.48 -32.88 -14.61
CA PHE A 385 12.07 -33.35 -13.28
C PHE A 385 10.94 -32.51 -12.70
N LEU A 386 11.00 -31.17 -12.80
CA LEU A 386 9.98 -30.28 -12.25
C LEU A 386 8.60 -30.49 -12.92
N GLU A 387 8.55 -30.87 -14.19
CA GLU A 387 7.29 -31.12 -14.91
C GLU A 387 6.59 -32.42 -14.48
N LYS A 388 7.27 -33.35 -13.81
CA LYS A 388 6.66 -34.64 -13.44
C LYS A 388 5.69 -34.48 -12.27
N GLU A 389 4.52 -35.11 -12.38
CA GLU A 389 3.50 -35.09 -11.33
C GLU A 389 4.02 -35.58 -9.96
N TRP A 390 4.86 -36.63 -9.96
CA TRP A 390 5.43 -37.14 -8.72
C TRP A 390 6.34 -36.13 -8.03
N ALA A 391 7.08 -35.32 -8.80
CA ALA A 391 7.95 -34.27 -8.28
C ALA A 391 7.14 -33.11 -7.72
N GLN A 392 6.06 -32.71 -8.41
CA GLN A 392 5.13 -31.70 -7.91
C GLN A 392 4.43 -32.15 -6.62
N ARG A 393 3.96 -33.40 -6.55
CA ARG A 393 3.39 -33.98 -5.32
C ARG A 393 4.41 -34.04 -4.19
N LEU A 394 5.66 -34.41 -4.48
CA LEU A 394 6.73 -34.42 -3.50
C LEU A 394 7.05 -33.01 -3.00
N SER A 395 7.15 -32.01 -3.89
CA SER A 395 7.36 -30.60 -3.54
C SER A 395 6.22 -30.07 -2.66
N ALA A 396 4.97 -30.38 -3.00
CA ALA A 396 3.81 -29.97 -2.23
C ALA A 396 3.83 -30.57 -0.81
N LYS A 397 4.22 -31.85 -0.67
CA LYS A 397 4.25 -32.54 0.63
C LYS A 397 5.47 -32.16 1.50
N SER A 398 6.64 -31.96 0.89
CA SER A 398 7.90 -31.74 1.62
C SER A 398 8.19 -30.26 1.87
N ILE A 399 8.07 -29.43 0.83
CA ILE A 399 8.42 -28.00 0.86
C ILE A 399 7.15 -27.15 0.98
N GLY A 400 5.96 -27.69 0.68
CA GLY A 400 4.71 -26.92 0.73
C GLY A 400 4.52 -25.99 -0.47
N MET A 401 5.15 -26.30 -1.60
CA MET A 401 5.11 -25.49 -2.82
C MET A 401 4.52 -26.29 -3.99
N VAL A 402 3.62 -25.68 -4.74
CA VAL A 402 2.99 -26.22 -5.96
C VAL A 402 3.40 -25.41 -7.19
N ASP A 403 3.35 -26.05 -8.35
CA ASP A 403 3.60 -25.45 -9.65
C ASP A 403 4.93 -24.68 -9.69
N VAL A 404 6.01 -25.26 -9.12
CA VAL A 404 7.31 -24.59 -9.06
C VAL A 404 7.71 -24.11 -10.47
N PRO A 405 8.06 -22.82 -10.66
CA PRO A 405 8.32 -22.28 -11.99
C PRO A 405 9.41 -23.03 -12.76
N LEU A 406 9.15 -23.25 -14.05
CA LEU A 406 10.11 -23.84 -14.97
C LEU A 406 11.13 -22.81 -15.43
N LEU A 407 12.40 -23.22 -15.52
CA LEU A 407 13.49 -22.40 -16.03
C LEU A 407 13.29 -22.10 -17.52
N SER A 408 13.77 -20.95 -17.96
CA SER A 408 13.68 -20.53 -19.35
C SER A 408 14.50 -21.45 -20.25
N ILE A 409 13.86 -21.90 -21.33
CA ILE A 409 14.50 -22.59 -22.44
C ILE A 409 14.01 -21.91 -23.72
N PRO A 410 14.88 -21.27 -24.52
CA PRO A 410 16.32 -21.10 -24.29
C PRO A 410 16.68 -20.27 -23.04
N THR A 411 17.90 -20.44 -22.52
CA THR A 411 18.46 -19.62 -21.43
C THR A 411 18.76 -18.20 -21.91
N LEU A 412 18.89 -17.23 -20.99
CA LEU A 412 19.25 -15.86 -21.37
C LEU A 412 20.57 -15.78 -22.15
N ASN A 413 21.58 -16.57 -21.78
CA ASN A 413 22.84 -16.62 -22.53
C ASN A 413 22.66 -17.17 -23.94
N GLU A 414 21.73 -18.11 -24.16
CA GLU A 414 21.39 -18.60 -25.49
C GLU A 414 20.59 -17.58 -26.30
N GLU A 415 19.63 -16.90 -25.67
CA GLU A 415 18.81 -15.85 -26.29
C GLU A 415 19.62 -14.63 -26.75
N LEU A 416 20.77 -14.35 -26.10
CA LEU A 416 21.64 -13.21 -26.39
C LEU A 416 22.88 -13.56 -27.23
N ARG A 417 22.93 -14.74 -27.86
CA ARG A 417 24.04 -15.14 -28.75
C ARG A 417 24.16 -14.30 -30.02
N ASP A 418 23.15 -13.52 -30.37
CA ASP A 418 23.20 -12.61 -31.52
C ASP A 418 24.11 -11.38 -31.31
N HIS A 419 24.85 -11.34 -30.19
CA HIS A 419 25.86 -10.33 -29.82
C HIS A 419 25.33 -8.89 -29.76
N ARG A 420 24.00 -8.70 -29.72
CA ARG A 420 23.40 -7.36 -29.61
C ARG A 420 23.61 -6.74 -28.24
N ALA A 421 23.65 -7.56 -27.19
CA ALA A 421 24.10 -7.13 -25.86
C ALA A 421 25.59 -7.43 -25.69
N ARG A 422 26.31 -6.47 -25.11
CA ARG A 422 27.67 -6.69 -24.63
C ARG A 422 27.63 -7.22 -23.20
N TYR A 423 28.57 -8.09 -22.85
CA TYR A 423 28.74 -8.51 -21.47
C TYR A 423 29.45 -7.41 -20.67
N PHE A 424 29.23 -7.41 -19.36
CA PHE A 424 29.79 -6.42 -18.46
C PHE A 424 31.32 -6.39 -18.49
N ASP A 425 31.85 -5.22 -18.83
CA ASP A 425 33.27 -4.88 -18.73
C ASP A 425 33.38 -3.47 -18.14
N LEU A 426 33.74 -3.40 -16.86
CA LEU A 426 33.80 -2.13 -16.16
C LEU A 426 34.95 -1.25 -16.64
N ALA A 427 36.11 -1.83 -16.93
CA ALA A 427 37.27 -1.08 -17.39
C ALA A 427 36.99 -0.46 -18.76
N GLY A 428 36.35 -1.22 -19.66
CA GLY A 428 35.89 -0.72 -20.95
C GLY A 428 34.86 0.40 -20.82
N LEU A 429 33.91 0.30 -19.88
CA LEU A 429 32.91 1.34 -19.63
C LEU A 429 33.51 2.63 -19.02
N GLU A 430 34.46 2.50 -18.09
CA GLU A 430 35.18 3.63 -17.48
C GLU A 430 36.07 4.36 -18.51
N ALA A 431 36.58 3.65 -19.52
CA ALA A 431 37.39 4.21 -20.60
C ALA A 431 36.59 4.96 -21.68
N MET A 432 35.25 4.90 -21.65
CA MET A 432 34.41 5.55 -22.66
C MET A 432 34.31 7.06 -22.46
N SER A 433 34.34 7.79 -23.57
CA SER A 433 33.96 9.21 -23.62
C SER A 433 32.51 9.42 -23.16
N ALA A 434 32.16 10.65 -22.79
CA ALA A 434 30.79 10.99 -22.36
C ALA A 434 29.77 10.74 -23.49
N GLU A 435 30.15 11.03 -24.73
CA GLU A 435 29.34 10.84 -25.93
C GLU A 435 29.07 9.36 -26.20
N GLN A 436 30.09 8.50 -26.00
CA GLN A 436 29.92 7.05 -26.10
C GLN A 436 29.00 6.53 -25.00
N ARG A 437 29.19 6.98 -23.75
CA ARG A 437 28.36 6.59 -22.60
C ARG A 437 26.90 6.99 -22.76
N ALA A 438 26.62 8.12 -23.42
CA ALA A 438 25.25 8.57 -23.71
C ALA A 438 24.46 7.60 -24.62
N LYS A 439 25.14 6.69 -25.33
CA LYS A 439 24.52 5.62 -26.14
C LYS A 439 24.48 4.27 -25.44
N VAL A 440 24.95 4.16 -24.21
CA VAL A 440 24.99 2.91 -23.46
C VAL A 440 23.80 2.81 -22.50
N VAL A 441 23.30 1.59 -22.29
CA VAL A 441 22.32 1.30 -21.24
C VAL A 441 22.76 0.04 -20.48
N LEU A 442 22.77 0.12 -19.15
CA LEU A 442 23.16 -0.99 -18.29
C LEU A 442 21.91 -1.76 -17.84
N LEU A 443 21.81 -3.01 -18.24
CA LEU A 443 20.69 -3.88 -17.90
C LEU A 443 20.96 -4.60 -16.56
N VAL A 444 20.23 -4.20 -15.54
CA VAL A 444 20.23 -4.81 -14.20
C VAL A 444 19.40 -6.08 -14.24
N GLN A 445 20.06 -7.22 -14.06
CA GLN A 445 19.39 -8.52 -14.06
C GLN A 445 18.51 -8.73 -12.82
N ASP A 446 17.45 -9.51 -12.97
CA ASP A 446 16.61 -9.99 -11.88
C ASP A 446 16.37 -11.50 -12.03
N PRO A 447 16.17 -12.23 -10.92
CA PRO A 447 16.14 -13.70 -10.95
C PRO A 447 14.97 -14.24 -11.77
N PHE A 448 13.86 -13.49 -11.87
CA PHE A 448 12.65 -13.97 -12.49
C PHE A 448 12.70 -13.82 -14.00
N THR A 449 13.09 -12.63 -14.49
CA THR A 449 13.19 -12.38 -15.92
C THR A 449 14.44 -13.01 -16.52
N SER A 450 15.57 -13.06 -15.81
CA SER A 450 16.79 -13.70 -16.35
C SER A 450 16.68 -15.22 -16.44
N TYR A 451 16.04 -15.89 -15.47
CA TYR A 451 16.09 -17.36 -15.38
C TYR A 451 14.77 -18.06 -15.69
N TYR A 452 13.62 -17.38 -15.61
CA TYR A 452 12.30 -17.99 -15.87
C TYR A 452 11.52 -17.30 -17.01
N ASP A 453 12.00 -16.15 -17.50
CA ASP A 453 11.36 -15.38 -18.57
C ASP A 453 12.37 -14.64 -19.45
N ALA A 454 13.44 -15.35 -19.84
CA ALA A 454 14.55 -14.78 -20.60
C ALA A 454 14.13 -14.07 -21.91
N PRO A 455 13.08 -14.51 -22.64
CA PRO A 455 12.60 -13.80 -23.83
C PRO A 455 12.29 -12.32 -23.60
N VAL A 456 11.78 -11.94 -22.43
CA VAL A 456 11.47 -10.52 -22.14
C VAL A 456 12.75 -9.68 -22.07
N VAL A 457 13.81 -10.23 -21.48
CA VAL A 457 15.11 -9.55 -21.40
C VAL A 457 15.75 -9.43 -22.78
N ARG A 458 15.70 -10.48 -23.59
CA ARG A 458 16.14 -10.45 -24.99
C ARG A 458 15.39 -9.38 -25.79
N ASP A 459 14.08 -9.31 -25.65
CA ASP A 459 13.27 -8.35 -26.41
C ASP A 459 13.54 -6.92 -25.96
N LEU A 460 13.88 -6.69 -24.69
CA LEU A 460 14.38 -5.39 -24.23
C LEU A 460 15.73 -5.03 -24.86
N VAL A 461 16.67 -5.97 -24.96
CA VAL A 461 17.95 -5.78 -25.66
C VAL A 461 17.72 -5.41 -27.13
N ARG A 462 16.80 -6.10 -27.80
CA ARG A 462 16.44 -5.81 -29.19
C ARG A 462 15.79 -4.44 -29.34
N LEU A 463 14.90 -4.06 -28.42
CA LEU A 463 14.27 -2.75 -28.38
C LEU A 463 15.31 -1.64 -28.21
N MET A 464 16.21 -1.78 -27.23
CA MET A 464 17.33 -0.85 -27.01
C MET A 464 18.19 -0.69 -28.27
N THR A 465 18.55 -1.81 -28.91
CA THR A 465 19.37 -1.82 -30.13
C THR A 465 18.67 -1.12 -31.30
N LYS A 466 17.37 -1.39 -31.52
CA LYS A 466 16.57 -0.72 -32.57
C LYS A 466 16.45 0.79 -32.33
N LEU A 467 16.42 1.22 -31.08
CA LEU A 467 16.39 2.63 -30.69
C LEU A 467 17.77 3.30 -30.72
N GLY A 468 18.82 2.59 -31.18
CA GLY A 468 20.17 3.13 -31.34
C GLY A 468 21.00 3.18 -30.04
N TYR A 469 20.62 2.40 -29.03
CA TYR A 469 21.38 2.26 -27.78
C TYR A 469 22.09 0.91 -27.74
N GLN A 470 23.28 0.88 -27.14
CA GLN A 470 24.06 -0.32 -26.91
C GLN A 470 23.78 -0.88 -25.51
N PRO A 471 23.03 -2.00 -25.39
CA PRO A 471 22.79 -2.63 -24.10
C PRO A 471 24.04 -3.37 -23.60
N TYR A 472 24.30 -3.25 -22.30
CA TYR A 472 25.27 -4.04 -21.55
C TYR A 472 24.55 -4.86 -20.48
N LEU A 473 24.69 -6.18 -20.54
CA LEU A 473 24.14 -7.06 -19.52
C LEU A 473 25.08 -7.09 -18.31
N LEU A 474 24.61 -6.56 -17.17
CA LEU A 474 25.36 -6.61 -15.91
C LEU A 474 25.44 -8.05 -15.37
N PRO A 475 26.45 -8.41 -14.58
CA PRO A 475 26.46 -9.70 -13.89
C PRO A 475 25.23 -9.81 -12.98
N PHE A 476 24.72 -11.04 -12.84
CA PHE A 476 23.60 -11.28 -11.93
C PHE A 476 24.04 -10.99 -10.48
N GLN A 477 23.34 -10.06 -9.83
CA GLN A 477 23.49 -9.73 -8.42
C GLN A 477 22.17 -10.06 -7.69
N PRO A 478 22.20 -10.83 -6.60
CA PRO A 478 20.99 -11.08 -5.81
C PRO A 478 20.36 -9.78 -5.31
N ASN A 479 19.04 -9.67 -5.44
CA ASN A 479 18.27 -8.51 -4.99
C ASN A 479 17.90 -8.59 -3.50
N GLY A 480 17.67 -9.80 -2.99
CA GLY A 480 17.28 -10.06 -1.61
C GLY A 480 15.79 -9.90 -1.33
N LYS A 481 14.94 -9.56 -2.32
CA LYS A 481 13.48 -9.45 -2.10
C LYS A 481 12.86 -10.69 -1.46
N PRO A 482 13.18 -11.93 -1.87
CA PRO A 482 12.66 -13.14 -1.22
C PRO A 482 13.09 -13.26 0.25
N GLN A 483 14.34 -12.86 0.57
CA GLN A 483 14.86 -12.82 1.94
C GLN A 483 14.04 -11.86 2.80
N HIS A 484 13.78 -10.65 2.30
CA HIS A 484 12.97 -9.65 3.00
C HIS A 484 11.53 -10.15 3.23
N VAL A 485 10.87 -10.67 2.19
CA VAL A 485 9.49 -11.18 2.28
C VAL A 485 9.37 -12.34 3.28
N LYS A 486 10.42 -13.15 3.46
CA LYS A 486 10.46 -14.24 4.43
C LYS A 486 11.04 -13.83 5.79
N GLY A 487 11.36 -12.56 6.02
CA GLY A 487 11.86 -12.07 7.30
C GLY A 487 13.29 -12.54 7.63
N PHE A 488 14.13 -12.81 6.63
CA PHE A 488 15.57 -13.01 6.81
C PHE A 488 16.29 -11.65 6.74
N LEU A 489 15.95 -10.69 7.61
CA LEU A 489 16.39 -9.29 7.41
C LEU A 489 17.90 -9.12 7.54
N ARG A 490 18.59 -9.96 8.32
CA ARG A 490 20.06 -9.97 8.35
C ARG A 490 20.68 -10.37 7.02
N ALA A 491 20.19 -11.45 6.41
CA ALA A 491 20.65 -11.87 5.10
C ALA A 491 20.30 -10.82 4.05
N PHE A 492 19.09 -10.27 4.12
CA PHE A 492 18.65 -9.18 3.26
C PHE A 492 19.56 -7.95 3.36
N ALA A 493 19.88 -7.47 4.56
CA ALA A 493 20.74 -6.31 4.76
C ALA A 493 22.14 -6.51 4.14
N ARG A 494 22.72 -7.72 4.28
CA ARG A 494 24.00 -8.07 3.64
C ARG A 494 23.90 -8.09 2.12
N THR A 495 22.87 -8.74 1.58
CA THR A 495 22.61 -8.78 0.13
C THR A 495 22.41 -7.37 -0.42
N ALA A 496 21.59 -6.56 0.26
CA ALA A 496 21.30 -5.19 -0.13
C ALA A 496 22.55 -4.31 -0.09
N ALA A 497 23.40 -4.43 0.94
CA ALA A 497 24.64 -3.67 1.03
C ALA A 497 25.59 -3.99 -0.14
N ASN A 498 25.77 -5.27 -0.46
CA ASN A 498 26.63 -5.70 -1.57
C ASN A 498 26.08 -5.19 -2.92
N SER A 499 24.79 -5.36 -3.16
CA SER A 499 24.14 -4.90 -4.40
C SER A 499 24.13 -3.39 -4.52
N ALA A 500 23.91 -2.66 -3.41
CA ALA A 500 24.01 -1.21 -3.37
C ALA A 500 25.43 -0.73 -3.67
N GLN A 501 26.46 -1.36 -3.08
CA GLN A 501 27.86 -1.01 -3.36
C GLN A 501 28.19 -1.17 -4.85
N PHE A 502 27.77 -2.29 -5.45
CA PHE A 502 27.96 -2.54 -6.88
C PHE A 502 27.23 -1.50 -7.75
N LEU A 503 25.94 -1.25 -7.48
CA LEU A 503 25.14 -0.31 -8.27
C LEU A 503 25.60 1.15 -8.10
N ASN A 504 26.06 1.56 -6.91
CA ASN A 504 26.64 2.89 -6.70
C ASN A 504 27.95 3.08 -7.47
N ARG A 505 28.77 2.02 -7.63
CA ARG A 505 29.96 2.09 -8.47
C ARG A 505 29.59 2.38 -9.93
N LEU A 506 28.54 1.74 -10.43
CA LEU A 506 28.05 1.93 -11.79
C LEU A 506 27.34 3.28 -11.98
N ALA A 507 26.62 3.78 -10.97
CA ALA A 507 25.94 5.06 -11.03
C ALA A 507 26.90 6.24 -11.28
N ARG A 508 28.18 6.12 -10.87
CA ARG A 508 29.23 7.12 -11.15
C ARG A 508 29.58 7.26 -12.62
N LEU A 509 29.20 6.28 -13.45
CA LEU A 509 29.43 6.33 -14.90
C LEU A 509 28.44 7.25 -15.61
N ASP A 510 27.38 7.69 -14.93
CA ASP A 510 26.25 8.46 -15.51
C ASP A 510 25.59 7.74 -16.69
N VAL A 511 25.49 6.40 -16.57
CA VAL A 511 24.83 5.53 -17.56
C VAL A 511 23.54 5.01 -16.95
N PRO A 512 22.40 5.05 -17.68
CA PRO A 512 21.13 4.54 -17.18
C PRO A 512 21.20 3.06 -16.77
N LEU A 513 20.79 2.76 -15.53
CA LEU A 513 20.58 1.41 -15.03
C LEU A 513 19.09 1.06 -15.23
N VAL A 514 18.79 -0.01 -15.96
CA VAL A 514 17.40 -0.40 -16.28
C VAL A 514 17.14 -1.82 -15.79
N GLY A 515 16.08 -2.03 -15.02
CA GLY A 515 15.62 -3.35 -14.59
C GLY A 515 14.22 -3.65 -15.12
N VAL A 516 13.88 -4.93 -15.27
CA VAL A 516 12.64 -5.35 -15.94
C VAL A 516 11.49 -5.54 -14.96
N ASP A 517 11.65 -6.41 -13.95
CA ASP A 517 10.53 -6.71 -13.04
C ASP A 517 10.26 -5.57 -12.04
N PRO A 518 9.03 -5.02 -11.99
CA PRO A 518 8.72 -3.91 -11.11
C PRO A 518 8.91 -4.22 -9.62
N SER A 519 8.66 -5.45 -9.17
CA SER A 519 8.76 -5.78 -7.74
C SER A 519 10.20 -5.81 -7.24
N LEU A 520 11.18 -6.03 -8.14
CA LEU A 520 12.60 -6.07 -7.85
C LEU A 520 13.21 -4.68 -7.98
N VAL A 521 12.86 -3.94 -9.03
CA VAL A 521 13.32 -2.55 -9.21
C VAL A 521 12.85 -1.66 -8.06
N LEU A 522 11.60 -1.79 -7.64
CA LEU A 522 11.04 -0.98 -6.55
C LEU A 522 11.58 -1.41 -5.17
N CYS A 523 12.13 -2.62 -5.03
CA CYS A 523 12.84 -3.05 -3.82
C CYS A 523 14.05 -2.14 -3.53
N TYR A 524 14.78 -1.73 -4.58
CA TYR A 524 15.91 -0.81 -4.46
C TYR A 524 15.53 0.60 -3.97
N ARG A 525 14.26 0.99 -4.15
CA ARG A 525 13.76 2.34 -3.83
C ARG A 525 13.17 2.46 -2.43
N ASP A 526 12.71 1.36 -1.85
CA ASP A 526 11.99 1.38 -0.58
C ASP A 526 12.65 0.48 0.49
N GLU A 527 12.66 -0.85 0.29
CA GLU A 527 13.26 -1.78 1.26
C GLU A 527 14.76 -1.52 1.49
N TYR A 528 15.51 -1.16 0.45
CA TYR A 528 16.93 -0.83 0.56
C TYR A 528 17.17 0.43 1.40
N VAL A 529 16.31 1.46 1.22
CA VAL A 529 16.38 2.71 1.99
C VAL A 529 16.14 2.42 3.47
N LYS A 530 15.15 1.59 3.78
CA LYS A 530 14.83 1.19 5.16
C LYS A 530 15.93 0.32 5.80
N ALA A 531 16.56 -0.56 5.03
CA ALA A 531 17.56 -1.48 5.56
C ALA A 531 18.95 -0.86 5.73
N LEU A 532 19.33 0.08 4.86
CA LEU A 532 20.69 0.63 4.80
C LEU A 532 20.78 2.10 5.21
N GLY A 533 19.67 2.84 5.23
CA GLY A 533 19.68 4.28 5.49
C GLY A 533 20.58 5.02 4.49
N SER A 534 21.45 5.90 5.00
CA SER A 534 22.41 6.65 4.17
C SER A 534 23.43 5.76 3.47
N ALA A 535 23.76 4.58 4.02
CA ALA A 535 24.70 3.64 3.40
C ALA A 535 24.15 3.03 2.09
N ARG A 536 22.86 3.23 1.77
CA ARG A 536 22.26 2.83 0.50
C ARG A 536 22.91 3.53 -0.70
N GLY A 537 23.35 4.78 -0.55
CA GLY A 537 23.82 5.65 -1.64
C GLY A 537 22.71 6.09 -2.60
N ASP A 538 23.08 6.69 -3.74
CA ASP A 538 22.16 7.45 -4.60
C ASP A 538 21.89 6.82 -5.97
N PHE A 539 22.31 5.57 -6.20
CA PHE A 539 22.04 4.88 -7.46
C PHE A 539 20.54 4.83 -7.81
N GLN A 540 20.20 4.92 -9.09
CA GLN A 540 18.81 4.79 -9.55
C GLN A 540 18.70 3.70 -10.60
N VAL A 541 17.88 2.69 -10.33
CA VAL A 541 17.48 1.68 -11.31
C VAL A 541 16.10 2.04 -11.82
N LEU A 542 16.00 2.30 -13.13
CA LEU A 542 14.78 2.68 -13.84
C LEU A 542 13.99 1.44 -14.26
N LEU A 543 12.67 1.55 -14.25
CA LEU A 543 11.78 0.64 -14.96
C LEU A 543 11.88 0.87 -16.48
N PRO A 544 11.49 -0.09 -17.33
CA PRO A 544 11.64 0.06 -18.77
C PRO A 544 10.94 1.31 -19.33
N GLN A 545 9.74 1.62 -18.84
CA GLN A 545 9.02 2.83 -19.26
C GLN A 545 9.66 4.13 -18.80
N GLU A 546 10.32 4.15 -17.64
CA GLU A 546 10.98 5.38 -17.16
C GLU A 546 12.18 5.72 -18.03
N TRP A 547 12.96 4.71 -18.40
CA TRP A 547 14.06 4.87 -19.36
C TRP A 547 13.54 5.23 -20.77
N LEU A 548 12.50 4.56 -21.26
CA LEU A 548 11.93 4.89 -22.58
C LEU A 548 11.35 6.32 -22.64
N LEU A 549 10.85 6.84 -21.52
CA LEU A 549 10.36 8.23 -21.45
C LEU A 549 11.51 9.24 -21.38
N SER A 550 12.66 8.86 -20.80
CA SER A 550 13.82 9.75 -20.66
C SER A 550 14.61 9.94 -21.94
N ILE A 551 14.45 9.03 -22.92
CA ILE A 551 15.10 9.16 -24.23
C ILE A 551 14.27 10.04 -25.18
N PRO A 552 14.90 10.71 -26.16
CA PRO A 552 14.19 11.45 -27.20
C PRO A 552 13.14 10.58 -27.89
N ALA A 553 11.97 11.14 -28.17
CA ALA A 553 10.94 10.42 -28.90
C ALA A 553 11.50 10.01 -30.27
N PRO A 554 11.34 8.75 -30.69
CA PRO A 554 11.66 8.38 -32.07
C PRO A 554 10.81 9.25 -33.00
N SER A 555 11.37 9.68 -34.14
CA SER A 555 10.61 10.40 -35.15
C SER A 555 9.37 9.58 -35.48
N PRO A 556 8.15 10.15 -35.39
CA PRO A 556 6.95 9.40 -35.68
C PRO A 556 7.06 8.91 -37.12
N LYS A 557 7.13 7.59 -37.34
CA LYS A 557 6.58 7.06 -38.57
C LYS A 557 5.09 7.28 -38.43
N ILE A 558 4.63 8.44 -38.89
CA ILE A 558 3.21 8.68 -39.11
C ILE A 558 2.80 7.58 -40.08
N ALA A 559 2.14 6.54 -39.58
CA ALA A 559 1.28 5.78 -40.45
C ALA A 559 0.22 6.79 -40.87
N ASP A 560 0.22 7.18 -42.14
CA ASP A 560 -0.76 8.10 -42.75
C ASP A 560 -2.20 7.55 -42.73
N GLU A 561 -2.46 6.50 -41.96
CA GLU A 561 -3.77 5.98 -41.68
C GLU A 561 -3.91 5.91 -40.16
N ALA A 562 -4.76 6.77 -39.62
CA ALA A 562 -5.45 6.50 -38.36
C ALA A 562 -6.27 5.22 -38.56
N THR A 563 -5.59 4.08 -38.55
CA THR A 563 -6.22 2.78 -38.66
C THR A 563 -7.08 2.59 -37.42
N GLU A 564 -8.28 2.07 -37.61
CA GLU A 564 -9.18 1.50 -36.60
C GLU A 564 -8.53 0.28 -35.90
N ALA A 565 -7.21 0.29 -35.71
CA ALA A 565 -6.45 -0.78 -35.11
C ALA A 565 -6.86 -0.93 -33.65
N GLU A 566 -7.22 -2.16 -33.31
CA GLU A 566 -7.64 -2.53 -31.97
C GLU A 566 -6.59 -2.12 -30.93
N PRO A 567 -6.99 -1.46 -29.82
CA PRO A 567 -6.05 -0.99 -28.82
C PRO A 567 -5.36 -2.15 -28.08
N TRP A 568 -4.19 -1.85 -27.53
CA TRP A 568 -3.54 -2.72 -26.55
C TRP A 568 -4.14 -2.50 -25.16
N TYR A 569 -4.19 -3.54 -24.33
CA TYR A 569 -4.80 -3.49 -22.99
C TYR A 569 -3.76 -3.74 -21.90
N LEU A 570 -3.57 -2.78 -20.98
CA LEU A 570 -2.53 -2.85 -19.96
C LEU A 570 -3.06 -3.30 -18.60
N PHE A 571 -2.60 -4.47 -18.15
CA PHE A 571 -2.77 -4.99 -16.79
C PHE A 571 -1.49 -4.73 -15.97
N ALA A 572 -1.37 -3.54 -15.41
CA ALA A 572 -0.16 -3.13 -14.68
C ALA A 572 -0.04 -3.80 -13.29
N HIS A 573 1.21 -4.11 -12.91
CA HIS A 573 1.53 -4.82 -11.68
C HIS A 573 1.14 -4.02 -10.41
N CYS A 574 0.57 -4.69 -9.40
CA CYS A 574 0.04 -4.02 -8.20
C CYS A 574 1.07 -3.19 -7.42
N THR A 575 2.29 -3.69 -7.23
CA THR A 575 3.40 -2.95 -6.59
C THR A 575 3.82 -1.74 -7.43
N GLU A 576 3.75 -1.87 -8.75
CA GLU A 576 4.13 -0.82 -9.69
C GLU A 576 3.13 0.34 -9.62
N LYS A 577 1.84 0.07 -9.75
CA LYS A 577 0.77 1.09 -9.62
C LYS A 577 0.78 1.78 -8.25
N THR A 578 1.20 1.06 -7.22
CA THR A 578 1.29 1.57 -5.85
C THR A 578 2.45 2.56 -5.71
N ALA A 579 3.65 2.19 -6.17
CA ALA A 579 4.85 3.00 -6.00
C ALA A 579 5.02 4.06 -7.10
N LYS A 580 4.40 3.84 -8.26
CA LYS A 580 4.41 4.72 -9.43
C LYS A 580 3.00 4.84 -10.01
N PRO A 581 2.15 5.70 -9.43
CA PRO A 581 0.77 5.89 -9.90
C PRO A 581 0.65 6.32 -11.37
N SER A 582 1.69 6.95 -11.93
CA SER A 582 1.74 7.38 -13.34
C SER A 582 1.85 6.23 -14.34
N THR A 583 2.12 4.98 -13.92
CA THR A 583 2.44 3.85 -14.82
C THR A 583 1.49 3.70 -16.01
N HIS A 584 0.18 3.82 -15.82
CA HIS A 584 -0.77 3.70 -16.93
C HIS A 584 -0.62 4.86 -17.95
N GLY A 585 -0.46 6.09 -17.45
CA GLY A 585 -0.21 7.26 -18.29
C GLY A 585 1.12 7.17 -19.02
N ASP A 586 2.18 6.76 -18.31
CA ASP A 586 3.53 6.61 -18.86
C ASP A 586 3.54 5.64 -20.04
N TRP A 587 2.94 4.46 -19.89
CA TRP A 587 2.81 3.51 -21.00
C TRP A 587 1.86 4.01 -22.10
N GLY A 588 0.78 4.72 -21.75
CA GLY A 588 -0.11 5.34 -22.74
C GLY A 588 0.62 6.34 -23.64
N THR A 589 1.41 7.23 -23.03
CA THR A 589 2.28 8.19 -23.75
C THR A 589 3.28 7.45 -24.62
N LEU A 590 3.92 6.40 -24.12
CA LEU A 590 4.89 5.63 -24.90
C LEU A 590 4.25 4.97 -26.11
N PHE A 591 3.12 4.27 -25.97
CA PHE A 591 2.43 3.67 -27.12
C PHE A 591 2.02 4.72 -28.15
N GLY A 592 1.59 5.91 -27.70
CA GLY A 592 1.31 7.05 -28.57
C GLY A 592 2.53 7.51 -29.38
N ARG A 593 3.76 7.48 -28.82
CA ARG A 593 5.01 7.79 -29.55
C ARG A 593 5.27 6.81 -30.71
N PHE A 594 4.70 5.60 -30.67
CA PHE A 594 4.83 4.57 -31.70
C PHE A 594 3.55 4.39 -32.53
N GLY A 595 2.63 5.37 -32.50
CA GLY A 595 1.40 5.34 -33.31
C GLY A 595 0.35 4.32 -32.85
N ALA A 596 0.45 3.80 -31.62
CA ALA A 596 -0.50 2.83 -31.07
C ALA A 596 -1.29 3.39 -29.89
N ARG A 597 -2.51 2.87 -29.69
CA ARG A 597 -3.33 3.18 -28.51
C ARG A 597 -3.16 2.09 -27.45
N LEU A 598 -3.03 2.52 -26.20
CA LEU A 598 -3.02 1.65 -25.04
C LEU A 598 -4.14 2.05 -24.08
N GLN A 599 -5.00 1.10 -23.72
CA GLN A 599 -6.04 1.29 -22.73
C GLN A 599 -5.65 0.66 -21.40
N PRO A 600 -5.71 1.42 -20.29
CA PRO A 600 -5.51 0.86 -18.96
C PRO A 600 -6.68 -0.04 -18.58
N VAL A 601 -6.40 -1.21 -18.01
CA VAL A 601 -7.42 -2.09 -17.42
C VAL A 601 -7.39 -1.93 -15.90
N SER A 602 -8.54 -1.58 -15.31
CA SER A 602 -8.66 -1.44 -13.86
C SER A 602 -8.72 -2.83 -13.22
N VAL A 603 -7.59 -3.26 -12.65
CA VAL A 603 -7.46 -4.56 -11.97
C VAL A 603 -6.70 -4.46 -10.64
N GLY A 604 -7.05 -5.30 -9.68
CA GLY A 604 -6.37 -5.46 -8.41
C GLY A 604 -5.11 -6.32 -8.53
N CYS A 605 -4.78 -7.02 -7.45
CA CYS A 605 -3.68 -7.98 -7.48
C CYS A 605 -4.05 -9.21 -8.33
N CYS A 606 -3.11 -9.78 -9.06
CA CYS A 606 -3.31 -11.04 -9.80
C CYS A 606 -3.43 -12.28 -8.89
N GLY A 607 -3.07 -12.17 -7.60
CA GLY A 607 -3.05 -13.29 -6.65
C GLY A 607 -1.71 -14.00 -6.53
N MET A 608 -0.74 -13.73 -7.41
CA MET A 608 0.56 -14.43 -7.40
C MET A 608 1.53 -13.95 -6.34
N ALA A 609 1.73 -12.63 -6.26
CA ALA A 609 2.61 -11.93 -5.32
C ALA A 609 3.93 -12.66 -5.03
N GLY A 610 4.71 -12.89 -6.08
CA GLY A 610 5.95 -13.68 -6.01
C GLY A 610 5.64 -15.17 -5.81
N THR A 611 5.60 -15.62 -4.56
CA THR A 611 5.42 -17.04 -4.22
C THR A 611 4.08 -17.37 -3.57
N TYR A 612 3.21 -16.38 -3.31
CA TYR A 612 1.93 -16.62 -2.63
C TYR A 612 1.07 -17.63 -3.40
N GLY A 613 0.99 -17.48 -4.73
CA GLY A 613 0.27 -18.43 -5.57
C GLY A 613 0.88 -19.82 -5.69
N HIS A 614 2.14 -20.00 -5.28
CA HIS A 614 2.82 -21.31 -5.24
C HIS A 614 2.74 -21.96 -3.86
N ASP A 615 2.33 -21.23 -2.82
CA ASP A 615 2.21 -21.78 -1.47
C ASP A 615 0.97 -22.68 -1.41
N ALA A 616 1.15 -23.98 -1.12
CA ALA A 616 0.07 -24.96 -1.12
C ALA A 616 -1.11 -24.54 -0.21
N LYS A 617 -0.84 -23.79 0.87
CA LYS A 617 -1.87 -23.28 1.79
C LYS A 617 -2.68 -22.10 1.24
N GLN A 618 -2.19 -21.44 0.20
CA GLN A 618 -2.74 -20.20 -0.33
C GLN A 618 -3.24 -20.33 -1.78
N VAL A 619 -3.13 -21.50 -2.40
CA VAL A 619 -3.52 -21.73 -3.80
C VAL A 619 -4.97 -21.30 -4.05
N ASP A 620 -5.90 -21.71 -3.20
CA ASP A 620 -7.32 -21.39 -3.38
C ASP A 620 -7.58 -19.89 -3.20
N ASN A 621 -6.91 -19.27 -2.23
CA ASN A 621 -6.96 -17.82 -2.06
C ASN A 621 -6.38 -17.11 -3.28
N SER A 622 -5.25 -17.56 -3.83
CA SER A 622 -4.61 -17.01 -5.03
C SER A 622 -5.54 -17.08 -6.25
N LYS A 623 -6.18 -18.24 -6.49
CA LYS A 623 -7.17 -18.43 -7.54
C LYS A 623 -8.38 -17.52 -7.35
N GLY A 624 -8.89 -17.43 -6.11
CA GLY A 624 -9.97 -16.52 -5.77
C GLY A 624 -9.62 -15.06 -6.06
N ILE A 625 -8.43 -14.61 -5.67
CA ILE A 625 -7.96 -13.23 -5.93
C ILE A 625 -7.88 -12.96 -7.44
N TYR A 626 -7.39 -13.91 -8.23
CA TYR A 626 -7.37 -13.80 -9.69
C TYR A 626 -8.80 -13.68 -10.26
N ALA A 627 -9.71 -14.55 -9.82
CA ALA A 627 -11.10 -14.56 -10.25
C ALA A 627 -11.84 -13.25 -9.92
N LEU A 628 -11.53 -12.62 -8.79
CA LEU A 628 -12.16 -11.36 -8.37
C LEU A 628 -11.94 -10.21 -9.36
N SER A 629 -10.79 -10.15 -10.04
CA SER A 629 -10.39 -8.93 -10.74
C SER A 629 -9.68 -9.10 -12.08
N TRP A 630 -9.06 -10.25 -12.35
CA TRP A 630 -8.32 -10.48 -13.60
C TRP A 630 -9.07 -11.36 -14.59
N ALA A 631 -9.83 -12.35 -14.10
CA ALA A 631 -10.48 -13.34 -14.96
C ALA A 631 -11.55 -12.74 -15.90
N GLU A 632 -12.40 -11.85 -15.39
CA GLU A 632 -13.48 -11.26 -16.19
C GLU A 632 -12.94 -10.33 -17.29
N PRO A 633 -12.04 -9.37 -17.03
CA PRO A 633 -11.51 -8.53 -18.11
C PRO A 633 -10.74 -9.35 -19.15
N LEU A 634 -9.99 -10.38 -18.74
CA LEU A 634 -9.25 -11.23 -19.68
C LEU A 634 -10.14 -12.14 -20.54
N SER A 635 -11.36 -12.47 -20.09
CA SER A 635 -12.28 -13.29 -20.89
C SER A 635 -12.99 -12.49 -21.97
N ARG A 636 -13.12 -11.16 -21.79
CA ARG A 636 -13.78 -10.25 -22.74
C ARG A 636 -12.82 -9.61 -23.74
N LEU A 637 -11.55 -9.48 -23.38
CA LEU A 637 -10.53 -8.82 -24.19
C LEU A 637 -9.72 -9.83 -25.03
N PRO A 638 -9.23 -9.43 -26.21
CA PRO A 638 -8.36 -10.29 -27.01
C PRO A 638 -7.03 -10.51 -26.28
N LYS A 639 -6.77 -11.77 -25.90
CA LYS A 639 -5.57 -12.16 -25.14
C LYS A 639 -4.26 -11.73 -25.81
N ALA A 640 -4.19 -11.79 -27.14
CA ALA A 640 -3.03 -11.36 -27.92
C ALA A 640 -2.70 -9.85 -27.79
N ARG A 641 -3.69 -9.02 -27.41
CA ARG A 641 -3.56 -7.58 -27.17
C ARG A 641 -3.43 -7.22 -25.68
N CYS A 642 -3.52 -8.20 -24.79
CA CYS A 642 -3.38 -8.00 -23.35
C CYS A 642 -1.91 -8.04 -22.92
N LEU A 643 -1.50 -7.05 -22.11
CA LEU A 643 -0.13 -6.83 -21.68
C LEU A 643 -0.04 -6.81 -20.16
N ALA A 644 1.03 -7.36 -19.59
CA ALA A 644 1.29 -7.31 -18.16
C ALA A 644 2.76 -7.02 -17.83
N THR A 645 3.00 -6.01 -16.99
CA THR A 645 4.35 -5.52 -16.66
C THR A 645 5.13 -6.45 -15.74
N GLY A 646 4.49 -7.04 -14.73
CA GLY A 646 5.18 -7.91 -13.76
C GLY A 646 5.28 -9.38 -14.20
N TYR A 647 6.42 -10.02 -13.93
CA TYR A 647 6.61 -11.45 -14.17
C TYR A 647 5.57 -12.29 -13.43
N SER A 648 5.30 -11.96 -12.16
CA SER A 648 4.35 -12.71 -11.34
C SER A 648 2.92 -12.66 -11.91
N CYS A 649 2.50 -11.53 -12.48
CA CYS A 649 1.24 -11.41 -13.20
C CYS A 649 1.20 -12.29 -14.45
N ARG A 650 2.22 -12.23 -15.31
CA ARG A 650 2.33 -13.08 -16.51
C ARG A 650 2.33 -14.57 -16.15
N SER A 651 3.03 -14.95 -15.08
CA SER A 651 3.08 -16.32 -14.57
C SER A 651 1.71 -16.79 -14.06
N GLN A 652 0.96 -15.92 -13.39
CA GLN A 652 -0.39 -16.26 -12.94
C GLN A 652 -1.33 -16.48 -14.11
N VAL A 653 -1.33 -15.58 -15.10
CA VAL A 653 -2.17 -15.72 -16.28
C VAL A 653 -1.83 -17.02 -17.01
N LYS A 654 -0.54 -17.36 -17.17
CA LYS A 654 -0.14 -18.66 -17.73
C LYS A 654 -0.71 -19.86 -16.95
N ARG A 655 -0.74 -19.78 -15.62
CA ARG A 655 -1.29 -20.86 -14.77
C ARG A 655 -2.81 -20.98 -14.85
N MET A 656 -3.53 -19.87 -15.03
CA MET A 656 -4.99 -19.85 -15.06
C MET A 656 -5.55 -20.07 -16.47
N GLU A 657 -4.88 -19.53 -17.49
CA GLU A 657 -5.35 -19.45 -18.87
C GLU A 657 -4.57 -20.36 -19.84
N GLY A 658 -3.46 -20.96 -19.41
CA GLY A 658 -2.56 -21.74 -20.27
C GLY A 658 -1.63 -20.89 -21.18
N GLU A 659 -1.88 -19.59 -21.28
CA GLU A 659 -1.16 -18.67 -22.16
C GLU A 659 -0.45 -17.55 -21.37
N LYS A 660 0.72 -17.14 -21.87
CA LYS A 660 1.52 -16.08 -21.25
C LYS A 660 1.29 -14.74 -21.96
N LEU A 661 0.87 -13.72 -21.21
CA LEU A 661 0.76 -12.37 -21.75
C LEU A 661 2.13 -11.78 -22.08
N LYS A 662 2.17 -10.87 -23.06
CA LYS A 662 3.39 -10.11 -23.39
C LYS A 662 3.67 -9.03 -22.34
N HIS A 663 4.93 -8.68 -22.17
CA HIS A 663 5.31 -7.42 -21.51
C HIS A 663 5.07 -6.24 -22.48
N PRO A 664 4.67 -5.04 -22.02
CA PRO A 664 4.48 -3.88 -22.90
C PRO A 664 5.66 -3.55 -23.82
N LEU A 665 6.91 -3.66 -23.33
CA LEU A 665 8.12 -3.54 -24.15
C LEU A 665 8.16 -4.48 -25.38
N GLN A 666 7.59 -5.68 -25.29
CA GLN A 666 7.58 -6.63 -26.41
C GLN A 666 6.62 -6.18 -27.49
N ALA A 667 5.46 -5.63 -27.10
CA ALA A 667 4.54 -5.02 -28.04
C ALA A 667 5.15 -3.76 -28.69
N LEU A 668 5.89 -2.92 -27.94
CA LEU A 668 6.61 -1.80 -28.56
C LEU A 668 7.68 -2.26 -29.56
N LEU A 669 8.36 -3.37 -29.30
CA LEU A 669 9.32 -3.94 -30.25
C LEU A 669 8.66 -4.41 -31.56
N GLU A 670 7.42 -4.88 -31.50
CA GLU A 670 6.61 -5.28 -32.67
C GLU A 670 6.14 -4.07 -33.48
N LEU A 671 5.97 -2.90 -32.85
CA LEU A 671 5.57 -1.65 -33.51
C LEU A 671 6.74 -0.93 -34.21
N LEU A 672 7.99 -1.28 -33.88
CA LEU A 672 9.22 -0.73 -34.46
C LEU A 672 9.72 -1.56 -35.64
#